data_AF-A0A5A7RMX0-F1
#
_entry.id   AF-A0A5A7RMX0-F1
#
_cell.length_a   1.000
_cell.length_b   1.000
_cell.length_c   1.000
_cell.angle_alpha   90.00
_cell.angle_beta   90.00
_cell.angle_gamma   90.00
#
_symmetry.space_group_name_H-M   'P 1'
#
loop_
_entity.id
_entity.type
_entity.pdbx_description
1 polymer ?
#
loop_
_entity_poly.entity_id
_entity_poly.type
_entity_poly.pdbx_seq_one_letter_code
_entity_poly.pdbx_strand_id
1 'polypeptide(L)'
;MQHLDSHNYLNTFQFCMCDGAMKKFAIIAAFILLSTFVGMNIGEVSGKTIYVGEGGDYATIQDAIDNASDGDKIYVLPGIYHEHITVHKSLSISGEDTNSTIVDADYSGNAILITSNSVKISNLTVREGGGGAANALIKVASNKNEIKNCILKSCRNGIFITGNSNVIEGCRIYENGNGLEIKSSGNEIKNCAIYKNGMGVEAIGAHNNTISECTFHTNGIGIYMENSSANKIRECSVYKNSGNEGGIFLLNSDENIISNSSIAYNVWSVRLVASNKNEIRDCEISESRFGVRIENSIGNEITKCNITHNRYGVYMEKCLMNKVIFNNIAGNHMYGLYAKESIGNARFNWWGSVAGPMLENRVESVLGKVSYRPWLLRPVDVRLHEKPAGVGERASPASSNLSVSMPASRITSINLDDWDPLVDLKLKVDVLRVRNIGLESKNLFSVIHIYKNKNESEAANGFDISPDWKAVQDVPDDKENIPVVIQIFEKGLIKDKEVIEIKVVYNMERGEWYGDDYVGDDDGCGHVAENGYEVWFDISFNDYDGDGLTYWEETNVYHTDPRVDDRGSDVDGDGIPIEWEDKWGYNPLIWENFSSMDPDKDGLTNIQEWQQSEWLSDPFRKDIFMEVDNMVDSRGNLYGMPEKSKQLLYSSFTKHNIMMHIDDGSMGGGGEEIPYKEKITYHETNEIYWKYFLHDNITNERKGVFHYVIFCSYGAITRGGYSFQALDNLDGFVLAIQYIKDWRIRESQRELSTASLFMHELGHNLGLFEYTFGGIDNESCNTPWHAGWWKYANYKSCLNYRYAFSLVDYSDGSRVTNDYDDWGNIDLTFFTNSIPHIMCNRMHWVWNLLHPPIFHGRYIPAQK
;
A
#
# COMPACT_ATOMS: atom_id res chain seq x y z
N MET A 1 8.93 -53.56 -35.51
CA MET A 1 10.35 -53.68 -35.94
C MET A 1 11.11 -52.57 -35.22
N GLN A 2 12.09 -52.76 -34.35
CA GLN A 2 12.90 -53.92 -33.94
C GLN A 2 13.33 -53.72 -32.47
N HIS A 3 13.32 -54.84 -31.73
CA HIS A 3 14.22 -55.31 -30.66
C HIS A 3 14.48 -54.45 -29.41
N LEU A 4 13.97 -54.88 -28.25
CA LEU A 4 14.58 -55.77 -27.21
C LEU A 4 15.56 -54.97 -26.31
N ASP A 5 15.43 -54.98 -24.98
CA ASP A 5 15.55 -56.16 -24.14
C ASP A 5 14.70 -56.15 -22.85
N SER A 6 14.48 -57.38 -22.37
CA SER A 6 13.63 -57.84 -21.29
C SER A 6 14.36 -57.99 -19.93
N HIS A 7 13.62 -57.85 -18.82
CA HIS A 7 13.47 -58.85 -17.74
C HIS A 7 12.53 -58.28 -16.64
N ASN A 8 11.27 -58.73 -16.59
CA ASN A 8 10.73 -59.82 -15.75
C ASN A 8 10.60 -59.46 -14.24
N TYR A 9 9.38 -59.21 -13.76
CA TYR A 9 8.54 -60.25 -13.12
C TYR A 9 7.19 -59.71 -12.54
N LEU A 10 6.10 -60.32 -13.03
CA LEU A 10 4.84 -60.75 -12.37
C LEU A 10 3.80 -59.78 -11.77
N ASN A 11 2.65 -59.78 -12.47
CA ASN A 11 1.29 -60.13 -12.05
C ASN A 11 0.49 -59.25 -11.05
N THR A 12 -0.46 -58.54 -11.65
CA THR A 12 -1.82 -58.26 -11.18
C THR A 12 -2.58 -59.53 -10.77
N PHE A 13 -3.28 -59.51 -9.63
CA PHE A 13 -4.67 -60.01 -9.54
C PHE A 13 -5.38 -59.43 -8.31
N GLN A 14 -6.54 -58.87 -8.60
CA GLN A 14 -7.55 -58.33 -7.70
C GLN A 14 -8.38 -59.49 -7.14
N PHE A 15 -8.61 -59.54 -5.82
CA PHE A 15 -9.76 -60.25 -5.25
C PHE A 15 -10.28 -59.58 -3.97
N CYS A 16 -11.59 -59.36 -4.01
CA CYS A 16 -12.49 -58.94 -2.96
C CYS A 16 -12.63 -60.05 -1.90
N MET A 17 -12.60 -59.72 -0.61
CA MET A 17 -13.19 -60.58 0.44
C MET A 17 -13.65 -59.77 1.66
N CYS A 18 -14.72 -60.30 2.24
CA CYS A 18 -15.63 -59.68 3.19
C CYS A 18 -15.06 -59.47 4.59
N ASP A 19 -15.48 -58.35 5.17
CA ASP A 19 -15.33 -57.93 6.55
C ASP A 19 -16.26 -58.76 7.47
N GLY A 20 -15.73 -59.36 8.55
CA GLY A 20 -16.57 -60.11 9.50
C GLY A 20 -15.87 -61.06 10.47
N ALA A 21 -14.63 -61.48 10.23
CA ALA A 21 -13.98 -62.52 11.06
C ALA A 21 -12.73 -62.09 11.85
N MET A 22 -12.16 -60.89 11.63
CA MET A 22 -10.92 -60.46 12.31
C MET A 22 -11.12 -59.77 13.68
N LYS A 23 -12.34 -59.35 14.04
CA LYS A 23 -12.57 -58.63 15.32
C LYS A 23 -12.60 -59.53 16.56
N LYS A 24 -12.75 -60.85 16.42
CA LYS A 24 -12.84 -61.79 17.58
C LYS A 24 -11.51 -62.44 17.98
N PHE A 25 -10.48 -62.42 17.13
CA PHE A 25 -9.15 -62.95 17.47
C PHE A 25 -8.22 -61.91 18.11
N ALA A 26 -8.37 -60.62 17.78
CA ALA A 26 -7.57 -59.54 18.37
C ALA A 26 -7.88 -59.28 19.86
N ILE A 27 -9.13 -59.55 20.30
CA ILE A 27 -9.57 -59.30 21.68
C ILE A 27 -9.02 -60.35 22.66
N ILE A 28 -8.79 -61.59 22.20
CA ILE A 28 -8.28 -62.68 23.06
C ILE A 28 -6.75 -62.62 23.18
N ALA A 29 -6.04 -62.17 22.14
CA ALA A 29 -4.60 -61.89 22.22
C ALA A 29 -4.27 -60.69 23.12
N ALA A 30 -5.14 -59.67 23.15
CA ALA A 30 -5.01 -58.52 24.04
C ALA A 30 -5.21 -58.87 25.52
N PHE A 31 -6.00 -59.90 25.85
CA PHE A 31 -6.21 -60.33 27.24
C PHE A 31 -5.09 -61.23 27.79
N ILE A 32 -4.39 -61.99 26.94
CA ILE A 32 -3.31 -62.89 27.37
C ILE A 32 -1.97 -62.14 27.51
N LEU A 33 -1.76 -61.04 26.79
CA LEU A 33 -0.62 -60.14 27.02
C LEU A 33 -0.79 -59.24 28.26
N LEU A 34 -2.01 -59.13 28.80
CA LEU A 34 -2.31 -58.35 30.00
C LEU A 34 -2.09 -59.11 31.33
N SER A 35 -1.88 -60.43 31.29
CA SER A 35 -1.79 -61.27 32.51
C SER A 35 -0.39 -61.75 32.89
N THR A 36 0.67 -61.29 32.21
CA THR A 36 2.07 -61.63 32.58
C THR A 36 2.92 -60.44 33.06
N PHE A 37 2.32 -59.27 33.29
CA PHE A 37 2.99 -58.15 33.97
C PHE A 37 2.52 -58.06 35.43
N VAL A 38 2.86 -59.08 36.22
CA VAL A 38 2.78 -59.02 37.69
C VAL A 38 4.20 -58.90 38.22
N GLY A 39 4.50 -57.76 38.85
CA GLY A 39 5.54 -57.67 39.86
C GLY A 39 6.86 -57.03 39.46
N MET A 40 6.85 -55.89 38.76
CA MET A 40 7.89 -54.88 38.98
C MET A 40 7.23 -53.68 39.63
N ASN A 41 7.48 -53.50 40.93
CA ASN A 41 7.27 -52.23 41.61
C ASN A 41 8.16 -51.20 40.91
N ILE A 42 7.59 -50.46 39.96
CA ILE A 42 8.13 -49.16 39.57
C ILE A 42 7.62 -48.23 40.67
N GLY A 43 8.39 -48.12 41.76
CA GLY A 43 8.17 -46.99 42.66
C GLY A 43 8.29 -45.73 41.82
N GLU A 44 7.32 -44.82 41.91
CA GLU A 44 7.57 -43.43 41.55
C GLU A 44 8.81 -43.02 42.32
N VAL A 45 9.94 -42.85 41.62
CA VAL A 45 11.10 -42.17 42.17
C VAL A 45 10.68 -40.70 42.24
N SER A 46 9.96 -40.35 43.31
CA SER A 46 9.75 -38.96 43.68
C SER A 46 11.12 -38.43 44.08
N GLY A 47 11.77 -37.70 43.16
CA GLY A 47 13.01 -37.00 43.47
C GLY A 47 12.83 -36.10 44.69
N LYS A 48 13.89 -35.92 45.46
CA LYS A 48 13.90 -35.05 46.64
C LYS A 48 13.71 -33.60 46.19
N THR A 49 12.98 -32.81 46.98
CA THR A 49 13.00 -31.33 46.83
C THR A 49 14.16 -30.74 47.63
N ILE A 50 14.97 -29.92 46.97
CA ILE A 50 16.13 -29.20 47.51
C ILE A 50 15.80 -27.70 47.47
N TYR A 51 15.92 -27.01 48.60
CA TYR A 51 15.58 -25.58 48.70
C TYR A 51 16.81 -24.70 48.52
N VAL A 52 16.72 -23.63 47.74
CA VAL A 52 17.82 -22.68 47.47
C VAL A 52 17.41 -21.26 47.85
N GLY A 53 18.27 -20.53 48.56
CA GLY A 53 18.03 -19.16 49.00
C GLY A 53 18.13 -18.98 50.51
N GLU A 54 17.68 -17.81 51.01
CA GLU A 54 17.71 -17.50 52.44
C GLU A 54 16.90 -18.54 53.24
N GLY A 55 17.57 -19.30 54.11
CA GLY A 55 16.94 -20.37 54.89
C GLY A 55 16.77 -21.71 54.15
N GLY A 56 17.28 -21.85 52.92
CA GLY A 56 17.28 -23.09 52.15
C GLY A 56 18.41 -24.07 52.51
N ASP A 57 18.44 -25.22 51.82
CA ASP A 57 19.51 -26.24 51.91
C ASP A 57 20.84 -25.72 51.32
N TYR A 58 20.77 -24.86 50.30
CA TYR A 58 21.93 -24.26 49.62
C TYR A 58 21.73 -22.76 49.41
N ALA A 59 22.83 -22.00 49.36
CA ALA A 59 22.81 -20.57 49.09
C ALA A 59 22.70 -20.25 47.58
N THR A 60 23.30 -21.09 46.72
CA THR A 60 23.38 -20.90 45.27
C THR A 60 22.63 -22.01 44.52
N ILE A 61 22.15 -21.71 43.32
CA ILE A 61 21.45 -22.67 42.47
C ILE A 61 22.43 -23.72 41.94
N GLN A 62 23.66 -23.31 41.57
CA GLN A 62 24.66 -24.26 41.05
C GLN A 62 25.07 -25.30 42.10
N ASP A 63 25.30 -24.91 43.36
CA ASP A 63 25.65 -25.87 44.41
C ASP A 63 24.54 -26.91 44.63
N ALA A 64 23.28 -26.50 44.53
CA ALA A 64 22.15 -27.42 44.62
C ALA A 64 22.10 -28.41 43.44
N ILE A 65 22.38 -27.95 42.21
CA ILE A 65 22.48 -28.82 41.03
C ILE A 65 23.62 -29.83 41.22
N ASP A 66 24.79 -29.38 41.66
CA ASP A 66 25.98 -30.21 41.81
C ASP A 66 25.77 -31.35 42.82
N ASN A 67 24.92 -31.12 43.83
CA ASN A 67 24.58 -32.10 44.87
C ASN A 67 23.28 -32.87 44.64
N ALA A 68 22.45 -32.48 43.66
CA ALA A 68 21.22 -33.18 43.30
C ALA A 68 21.48 -34.53 42.59
N SER A 69 20.49 -35.41 42.59
CA SER A 69 20.41 -36.59 41.73
C SER A 69 19.43 -36.36 40.56
N ASP A 70 19.54 -37.18 39.51
CA ASP A 70 18.53 -37.16 38.44
C ASP A 70 17.12 -37.42 39.02
N GLY A 71 16.15 -36.64 38.56
CA GLY A 71 14.76 -36.64 39.03
C GLY A 71 14.46 -35.68 40.17
N ASP A 72 15.48 -35.12 40.84
CA ASP A 72 15.27 -34.17 41.95
C ASP A 72 14.64 -32.85 41.49
N LYS A 73 14.07 -32.12 42.45
CA LYS A 73 13.51 -30.77 42.24
C LYS A 73 14.31 -29.75 43.04
N ILE A 74 14.81 -28.73 42.38
CA ILE A 74 15.40 -27.54 42.98
C ILE A 74 14.31 -26.48 43.07
N TYR A 75 13.94 -26.10 44.30
CA TYR A 75 12.98 -25.06 44.58
C TYR A 75 13.72 -23.80 45.04
N VAL A 76 13.64 -22.74 44.24
CA VAL A 76 14.39 -21.50 44.44
C VAL A 76 13.48 -20.48 45.11
N LEU A 77 13.83 -20.07 46.32
CA LEU A 77 13.12 -19.08 47.13
C LEU A 77 13.28 -17.67 46.52
N PRO A 78 12.51 -16.67 47.01
CA PRO A 78 12.63 -15.28 46.56
C PRO A 78 14.05 -14.74 46.79
N GLY A 79 14.60 -14.09 45.77
CA GLY A 79 15.96 -13.57 45.79
C GLY A 79 16.47 -13.21 44.40
N ILE A 80 17.57 -12.45 44.38
CA ILE A 80 18.35 -12.18 43.18
C ILE A 80 19.62 -13.03 43.24
N TYR A 81 19.77 -13.92 42.26
CA TYR A 81 20.84 -14.89 42.15
C TYR A 81 21.75 -14.47 41.00
N HIS A 82 22.87 -13.82 41.34
CA HIS A 82 23.92 -13.44 40.38
C HIS A 82 24.79 -14.67 40.08
N GLU A 83 24.38 -15.46 39.08
CA GLU A 83 24.97 -16.78 38.80
C GLU A 83 24.97 -17.11 37.30
N HIS A 84 25.94 -17.94 36.88
CA HIS A 84 25.94 -18.63 35.60
C HIS A 84 25.73 -20.13 35.82
N ILE A 85 24.54 -20.61 35.49
CA ILE A 85 24.05 -21.93 35.88
C ILE A 85 24.26 -22.93 34.74
N THR A 86 24.85 -24.09 35.02
CA THR A 86 24.96 -25.23 34.09
C THR A 86 24.17 -26.43 34.60
N VAL A 87 23.05 -26.72 33.95
CA VAL A 87 22.16 -27.85 34.26
C VAL A 87 22.58 -29.09 33.48
N HIS A 88 23.42 -29.90 34.12
CA HIS A 88 24.03 -31.10 33.55
C HIS A 88 23.43 -32.41 34.08
N LYS A 89 22.30 -32.33 34.80
CA LYS A 89 21.53 -33.47 35.34
C LYS A 89 20.07 -33.35 34.91
N SER A 90 19.37 -34.47 34.79
CA SER A 90 17.95 -34.51 34.41
C SER A 90 17.07 -34.19 35.62
N LEU A 91 16.84 -32.91 35.91
CA LEU A 91 16.14 -32.43 37.11
C LEU A 91 15.18 -31.28 36.82
N SER A 92 14.40 -30.87 37.81
CA SER A 92 13.49 -29.72 37.72
C SER A 92 13.99 -28.53 38.54
N ILE A 93 13.92 -27.32 38.00
CA ILE A 93 14.18 -26.05 38.69
C ILE A 93 12.90 -25.22 38.67
N SER A 94 12.44 -24.79 39.83
CA SER A 94 11.22 -23.98 39.98
C SER A 94 11.51 -22.81 40.91
N GLY A 95 11.32 -21.59 40.43
CA GLY A 95 11.20 -20.44 41.32
C GLY A 95 9.88 -20.43 42.08
N GLU A 96 9.81 -19.60 43.11
CA GLU A 96 8.58 -19.32 43.84
C GLU A 96 7.61 -18.52 42.97
N ASP A 97 8.09 -17.42 42.38
CA ASP A 97 7.36 -16.65 41.38
C ASP A 97 8.31 -15.78 40.52
N THR A 98 7.80 -15.31 39.38
CA THR A 98 8.60 -14.54 38.42
C THR A 98 8.93 -13.12 38.88
N ASN A 99 8.21 -12.53 39.83
CA ASN A 99 8.51 -11.18 40.33
C ASN A 99 9.60 -11.19 41.42
N SER A 100 9.77 -12.31 42.11
CA SER A 100 10.61 -12.39 43.30
C SER A 100 11.81 -13.33 43.16
N THR A 101 11.79 -14.32 42.26
CA THR A 101 12.92 -15.22 41.99
C THR A 101 13.61 -14.84 40.67
N ILE A 102 14.78 -14.20 40.77
CA ILE A 102 15.50 -13.60 39.64
C ILE A 102 16.88 -14.24 39.51
N VAL A 103 17.21 -14.76 38.33
CA VAL A 103 18.58 -15.13 37.93
C VAL A 103 19.14 -13.99 37.09
N ASP A 104 20.27 -13.46 37.52
CA ASP A 104 20.94 -12.31 36.91
C ASP A 104 22.32 -12.74 36.39
N ALA A 105 22.63 -12.41 35.14
CA ALA A 105 23.88 -12.78 34.48
C ALA A 105 24.90 -11.64 34.35
N ASP A 106 24.66 -10.50 35.01
CA ASP A 106 25.60 -9.38 35.10
C ASP A 106 26.13 -8.90 33.74
N TYR A 107 25.24 -8.86 32.74
CA TYR A 107 25.51 -8.53 31.34
C TYR A 107 26.61 -9.39 30.68
N SER A 108 26.76 -10.64 31.11
CA SER A 108 27.84 -11.51 30.66
C SER A 108 27.38 -12.95 30.37
N GLY A 109 28.05 -13.61 29.42
CA GLY A 109 27.85 -15.03 29.13
C GLY A 109 26.40 -15.48 28.91
N ASN A 110 26.14 -16.76 29.20
CA ASN A 110 24.79 -17.29 29.32
C ASN A 110 24.36 -17.26 30.79
N ALA A 111 23.09 -17.01 31.09
CA ALA A 111 22.58 -17.12 32.46
C ALA A 111 22.36 -18.58 32.85
N ILE A 112 21.62 -19.34 32.02
CA ILE A 112 21.35 -20.77 32.24
C ILE A 112 21.73 -21.57 30.97
N LEU A 113 22.62 -22.54 31.12
CA LEU A 113 23.01 -23.50 30.09
C LEU A 113 22.48 -24.90 30.44
N ILE A 114 21.59 -25.43 29.61
CA ILE A 114 21.03 -26.78 29.76
C ILE A 114 21.79 -27.75 28.85
N THR A 115 22.43 -28.76 29.45
CA THR A 115 23.19 -29.79 28.72
C THR A 115 22.66 -31.21 28.93
N SER A 116 21.79 -31.45 29.91
CA SER A 116 21.10 -32.73 30.11
C SER A 116 19.71 -32.73 29.48
N ASN A 117 19.20 -33.91 29.11
CA ASN A 117 17.84 -34.06 28.57
C ASN A 117 16.80 -34.03 29.71
N SER A 118 15.54 -33.76 29.36
CA SER A 118 14.41 -33.86 30.30
C SER A 118 14.52 -32.94 31.52
N VAL A 119 15.20 -31.79 31.35
CA VAL A 119 15.24 -30.72 32.33
C VAL A 119 13.96 -29.91 32.27
N LYS A 120 13.43 -29.51 33.43
CA LYS A 120 12.28 -28.61 33.53
C LYS A 120 12.68 -27.34 34.26
N ILE A 121 12.41 -26.17 33.69
CA ILE A 121 12.65 -24.87 34.31
C ILE A 121 11.32 -24.11 34.35
N SER A 122 10.96 -23.55 35.50
CA SER A 122 9.72 -22.77 35.60
C SER A 122 9.72 -21.67 36.65
N ASN A 123 8.85 -20.67 36.44
CA ASN A 123 8.52 -19.60 37.39
C ASN A 123 9.72 -18.75 37.83
N LEU A 124 10.58 -18.36 36.89
CA LEU A 124 11.78 -17.54 37.14
C LEU A 124 11.78 -16.31 36.23
N THR A 125 12.39 -15.22 36.70
CA THR A 125 12.92 -14.18 35.81
C THR A 125 14.39 -14.47 35.54
N VAL A 126 14.82 -14.39 34.28
CA VAL A 126 16.22 -14.46 33.87
C VAL A 126 16.54 -13.18 33.11
N ARG A 127 17.57 -12.44 33.51
CA ARG A 127 17.85 -11.13 32.91
C ARG A 127 19.34 -10.81 32.77
N GLU A 128 19.60 -9.72 32.05
CA GLU A 128 20.91 -9.07 31.97
C GLU A 128 21.99 -10.05 31.49
N GLY A 129 21.74 -10.69 30.34
CA GLY A 129 22.68 -11.63 29.73
C GLY A 129 23.70 -10.92 28.83
N GLY A 130 24.74 -11.65 28.40
CA GLY A 130 25.78 -11.04 27.57
C GLY A 130 25.36 -10.72 26.13
N GLY A 131 26.11 -9.82 25.48
CA GLY A 131 25.84 -9.35 24.11
C GLY A 131 26.47 -10.15 22.95
N GLY A 132 27.23 -11.21 23.23
CA GLY A 132 27.87 -12.04 22.21
C GLY A 132 26.86 -12.89 21.41
N ALA A 133 27.17 -13.19 20.15
CA ALA A 133 26.25 -13.90 19.24
C ALA A 133 25.70 -15.23 19.78
N ALA A 134 26.47 -15.94 20.60
CA ALA A 134 26.08 -17.24 21.17
C ALA A 134 25.55 -17.17 22.61
N ASN A 135 25.44 -15.96 23.18
CA ASN A 135 24.99 -15.72 24.54
C ASN A 135 23.47 -15.71 24.58
N ALA A 136 22.91 -16.36 25.60
CA ALA A 136 21.47 -16.40 25.83
C ALA A 136 21.14 -16.37 27.32
N LEU A 137 19.95 -15.87 27.67
CA LEU A 137 19.44 -16.02 29.04
C LEU A 137 19.22 -17.50 29.35
N ILE A 138 18.58 -18.24 28.43
CA ILE A 138 18.52 -19.71 28.52
C ILE A 138 19.01 -20.34 27.22
N LYS A 139 20.12 -21.08 27.29
CA LYS A 139 20.65 -21.87 26.18
C LYS A 139 20.30 -23.34 26.36
N VAL A 140 19.55 -23.90 25.41
CA VAL A 140 19.06 -25.28 25.42
C VAL A 140 19.87 -26.13 24.44
N ALA A 141 20.92 -26.77 24.95
CA ALA A 141 21.86 -27.58 24.16
C ALA A 141 21.56 -29.09 24.17
N SER A 142 20.37 -29.47 24.64
CA SER A 142 19.93 -30.86 24.81
C SER A 142 18.45 -31.03 24.43
N ASN A 143 17.91 -32.25 24.54
CA ASN A 143 16.60 -32.60 24.02
C ASN A 143 15.54 -32.78 25.11
N LYS A 144 14.27 -32.64 24.73
CA LYS A 144 13.10 -32.97 25.58
C LYS A 144 13.04 -32.14 26.87
N ASN A 145 13.50 -30.90 26.83
CA ASN A 145 13.43 -30.00 27.98
C ASN A 145 12.15 -29.16 27.94
N GLU A 146 11.72 -28.68 29.09
CA GLU A 146 10.56 -27.82 29.27
C GLU A 146 10.98 -26.50 29.95
N ILE A 147 10.67 -25.36 29.35
CA ILE A 147 10.85 -24.03 29.96
C ILE A 147 9.48 -23.37 30.03
N LYS A 148 8.98 -23.11 31.24
CA LYS A 148 7.59 -22.69 31.45
C LYS A 148 7.43 -21.48 32.34
N ASN A 149 6.54 -20.57 31.97
CA ASN A 149 6.15 -19.42 32.81
C ASN A 149 7.35 -18.58 33.29
N CYS A 150 8.32 -18.35 32.41
CA CYS A 150 9.50 -17.54 32.72
C CYS A 150 9.41 -16.14 32.09
N ILE A 151 10.10 -15.18 32.69
CA ILE A 151 10.33 -13.86 32.10
C ILE A 151 11.80 -13.78 31.67
N LEU A 152 12.06 -13.41 30.41
CA LEU A 152 13.41 -13.35 29.83
C LEU A 152 13.65 -12.00 29.17
N LYS A 153 14.62 -11.21 29.65
CA LYS A 153 14.89 -9.87 29.11
C LYS A 153 16.34 -9.41 29.14
N SER A 154 16.67 -8.47 28.25
CA SER A 154 17.96 -7.75 28.22
C SER A 154 19.16 -8.65 27.93
N CYS A 155 19.16 -9.33 26.78
CA CYS A 155 20.28 -10.14 26.27
C CYS A 155 20.37 -10.13 24.74
N ARG A 156 21.46 -10.65 24.16
CA ARG A 156 21.51 -10.94 22.72
C ARG A 156 20.41 -11.92 22.31
N ASN A 157 20.26 -13.03 23.03
CA ASN A 157 19.20 -14.02 22.79
C ASN A 157 18.42 -14.26 24.09
N GLY A 158 17.09 -14.22 24.05
CA GLY A 158 16.26 -14.63 25.17
C GLY A 158 16.43 -16.14 25.42
N ILE A 159 16.04 -16.94 24.43
CA ILE A 159 16.24 -18.40 24.45
C ILE A 159 16.99 -18.82 23.19
N PHE A 160 18.05 -19.62 23.32
CA PHE A 160 18.77 -20.20 22.19
C PHE A 160 18.70 -21.72 22.21
N ILE A 161 18.01 -22.32 21.22
CA ILE A 161 17.70 -23.75 21.14
C ILE A 161 18.54 -24.44 20.05
N THR A 162 19.44 -25.34 20.47
CA THR A 162 20.22 -26.20 19.56
C THR A 162 19.88 -27.68 19.70
N GLY A 163 19.06 -28.07 20.68
CA GLY A 163 18.56 -29.44 20.83
C GLY A 163 17.12 -29.61 20.34
N ASN A 164 16.69 -30.86 20.13
CA ASN A 164 15.40 -31.18 19.53
C ASN A 164 14.30 -31.47 20.56
N SER A 165 13.05 -31.36 20.13
CA SER A 165 11.87 -31.75 20.93
C SER A 165 11.75 -31.03 22.28
N ASN A 166 12.18 -29.77 22.34
CA ASN A 166 12.02 -28.92 23.52
C ASN A 166 10.69 -28.18 23.48
N VAL A 167 10.17 -27.82 24.66
CA VAL A 167 8.90 -27.10 24.84
C VAL A 167 9.17 -25.80 25.59
N ILE A 168 8.78 -24.68 24.98
CA ILE A 168 8.75 -23.35 25.60
C ILE A 168 7.30 -22.94 25.74
N GLU A 169 6.83 -22.70 26.97
CA GLU A 169 5.41 -22.47 27.22
C GLU A 169 5.15 -21.32 28.21
N GLY A 170 4.20 -20.42 27.91
CA GLY A 170 3.76 -19.42 28.90
C GLY A 170 4.80 -18.35 29.24
N CYS A 171 5.86 -18.20 28.43
CA CYS A 171 6.96 -17.29 28.72
C CYS A 171 6.70 -15.87 28.19
N ARG A 172 7.26 -14.86 28.87
CA ARG A 172 7.36 -13.48 28.37
C ARG A 172 8.79 -13.17 27.99
N ILE A 173 9.04 -12.79 26.75
CA ILE A 173 10.39 -12.65 26.19
C ILE A 173 10.50 -11.30 25.49
N TYR A 174 11.27 -10.38 26.05
CA TYR A 174 11.29 -9.00 25.58
C TYR A 174 12.60 -8.26 25.82
N GLU A 175 12.84 -7.17 25.09
CA GLU A 175 14.08 -6.38 25.18
C GLU A 175 15.34 -7.21 24.90
N ASN A 176 15.30 -8.10 23.90
CA ASN A 176 16.45 -8.88 23.45
C ASN A 176 16.81 -8.56 21.99
N GLY A 177 18.01 -8.94 21.56
CA GLY A 177 18.35 -8.98 20.14
C GLY A 177 17.40 -9.94 19.40
N ASN A 178 17.44 -11.22 19.77
CA ASN A 178 16.46 -12.23 19.39
C ASN A 178 15.67 -12.66 20.62
N GLY A 179 14.34 -12.74 20.53
CA GLY A 179 13.52 -13.34 21.58
C GLY A 179 13.83 -14.84 21.70
N LEU A 180 13.66 -15.58 20.61
CA LEU A 180 14.14 -16.95 20.47
C LEU A 180 14.98 -17.14 19.22
N GLU A 181 16.12 -17.82 19.37
CA GLU A 181 16.91 -18.35 18.26
C GLU A 181 16.79 -19.88 18.22
N ILE A 182 16.41 -20.44 17.07
CA ILE A 182 16.15 -21.88 16.88
C ILE A 182 17.04 -22.41 15.75
N LYS A 183 17.94 -23.34 16.08
CA LYS A 183 18.83 -24.02 15.12
C LYS A 183 18.65 -25.54 15.11
N SER A 184 17.46 -25.99 15.46
CA SER A 184 17.13 -27.39 15.69
C SER A 184 15.68 -27.68 15.33
N SER A 185 15.28 -28.96 15.37
CA SER A 185 14.01 -29.42 14.82
C SER A 185 13.06 -30.00 15.86
N GLY A 186 11.77 -29.98 15.54
CA GLY A 186 10.73 -30.63 16.35
C GLY A 186 10.44 -29.96 17.68
N ASN A 187 10.81 -28.68 17.87
CA ASN A 187 10.53 -27.92 19.07
C ASN A 187 9.12 -27.31 19.04
N GLU A 188 8.55 -27.06 20.21
CA GLU A 188 7.24 -26.45 20.41
C GLU A 188 7.36 -25.16 21.23
N ILE A 189 6.88 -24.05 20.66
CA ILE A 189 6.79 -22.76 21.32
C ILE A 189 5.31 -22.43 21.42
N LYS A 190 4.77 -22.35 22.64
CA LYS A 190 3.34 -22.24 22.87
C LYS A 190 2.96 -21.19 23.89
N ASN A 191 1.90 -20.41 23.63
CA ASN A 191 1.32 -19.50 24.62
C ASN A 191 2.33 -18.50 25.20
N CYS A 192 3.27 -18.03 24.37
CA CYS A 192 4.30 -17.06 24.76
C CYS A 192 3.93 -15.65 24.29
N ALA A 193 4.35 -14.64 25.04
CA ALA A 193 4.31 -13.24 24.63
C ALA A 193 5.74 -12.76 24.32
N ILE A 194 5.99 -12.40 23.06
CA ILE A 194 7.32 -12.10 22.53
C ILE A 194 7.28 -10.71 21.89
N TYR A 195 7.90 -9.71 22.52
CA TYR A 195 7.74 -8.31 22.13
C TYR A 195 8.96 -7.45 22.40
N LYS A 196 9.11 -6.30 21.73
CA LYS A 196 10.25 -5.38 21.93
C LYS A 196 11.61 -6.07 21.75
N ASN A 197 11.71 -7.01 20.82
CA ASN A 197 12.97 -7.64 20.42
C ASN A 197 13.37 -7.18 19.01
N GLY A 198 14.65 -7.29 18.65
CA GLY A 198 15.09 -7.11 17.26
C GLY A 198 14.39 -8.12 16.33
N MET A 199 14.47 -9.41 16.66
CA MET A 199 13.63 -10.46 16.08
C MET A 199 12.86 -11.17 17.19
N GLY A 200 11.57 -11.40 17.03
CA GLY A 200 10.78 -12.19 17.98
C GLY A 200 11.24 -13.64 17.99
N VAL A 201 11.23 -14.28 16.81
CA VAL A 201 11.82 -15.61 16.56
C VAL A 201 12.73 -15.55 15.34
N GLU A 202 13.94 -16.08 15.47
CA GLU A 202 14.87 -16.37 14.38
C GLU A 202 15.06 -17.89 14.29
N ALA A 203 14.66 -18.49 13.15
CA ALA A 203 14.80 -19.91 12.90
C ALA A 203 15.70 -20.14 11.67
N ILE A 204 16.86 -20.76 11.86
CA ILE A 204 17.86 -20.97 10.79
C ILE A 204 18.17 -22.46 10.67
N GLY A 205 17.88 -23.04 9.51
CA GLY A 205 18.07 -24.49 9.28
C GLY A 205 17.21 -25.34 10.23
N ALA A 206 16.05 -24.82 10.64
CA ALA A 206 15.22 -25.37 11.69
C ALA A 206 13.92 -25.92 11.11
N HIS A 207 13.70 -27.23 11.23
CA HIS A 207 12.61 -27.93 10.56
C HIS A 207 11.58 -28.50 11.53
N ASN A 208 10.35 -28.70 11.06
CA ASN A 208 9.31 -29.39 11.82
C ASN A 208 9.01 -28.78 13.21
N ASN A 209 9.29 -27.49 13.41
CA ASN A 209 8.97 -26.79 14.64
C ASN A 209 7.52 -26.30 14.61
N THR A 210 6.93 -26.13 15.79
CA THR A 210 5.58 -25.60 15.94
C THR A 210 5.59 -24.37 16.84
N ILE A 211 5.08 -23.26 16.33
CA ILE A 211 4.82 -22.03 17.07
C ILE A 211 3.30 -21.88 17.13
N SER A 212 2.72 -21.82 18.33
CA SER A 212 1.27 -21.75 18.46
C SER A 212 0.74 -20.96 19.64
N GLU A 213 -0.41 -20.32 19.48
CA GLU A 213 -1.07 -19.57 20.57
C GLU A 213 -0.18 -18.44 21.11
N CYS A 214 0.79 -17.97 20.32
CA CYS A 214 1.77 -16.96 20.73
C CYS A 214 1.37 -15.56 20.26
N THR A 215 1.81 -14.55 21.00
CA THR A 215 1.65 -13.14 20.64
C THR A 215 3.01 -12.53 20.30
N PHE A 216 3.11 -11.91 19.12
CA PHE A 216 4.30 -11.22 18.61
C PHE A 216 3.96 -9.77 18.30
N HIS A 217 4.55 -8.82 19.03
CA HIS A 217 4.33 -7.41 18.73
C HIS A 217 5.49 -6.49 19.07
N THR A 218 5.56 -5.34 18.39
CA THR A 218 6.60 -4.33 18.62
C THR A 218 8.01 -4.92 18.52
N ASN A 219 8.19 -5.94 17.67
CA ASN A 219 9.52 -6.45 17.33
C ASN A 219 9.97 -5.78 16.03
N GLY A 220 11.26 -5.86 15.71
CA GLY A 220 11.71 -5.58 14.34
C GLY A 220 11.02 -6.54 13.37
N ILE A 221 11.38 -7.82 13.43
CA ILE A 221 10.66 -8.90 12.72
C ILE A 221 9.93 -9.77 13.74
N GLY A 222 8.65 -10.09 13.49
CA GLY A 222 7.89 -10.97 14.38
C GLY A 222 8.45 -12.40 14.38
N ILE A 223 8.43 -13.05 13.22
CA ILE A 223 8.92 -14.41 13.00
C ILE A 223 9.74 -14.43 11.71
N TYR A 224 11.03 -14.71 11.81
CA TYR A 224 11.95 -14.90 10.69
C TYR A 224 12.36 -16.37 10.57
N MET A 225 12.22 -16.94 9.38
CA MET A 225 12.62 -18.31 9.07
C MET A 225 13.49 -18.37 7.81
N GLU A 226 14.71 -18.88 7.96
CA GLU A 226 15.66 -19.05 6.87
C GLU A 226 16.04 -20.52 6.70
N ASN A 227 15.97 -21.04 5.47
CA ASN A 227 16.30 -22.44 5.16
C ASN A 227 15.55 -23.43 6.08
N SER A 228 14.29 -23.11 6.41
CA SER A 228 13.54 -23.72 7.51
C SER A 228 12.19 -24.22 7.03
N SER A 229 12.15 -25.48 6.59
CA SER A 229 10.96 -26.13 6.02
C SER A 229 10.09 -26.90 7.01
N ALA A 230 8.84 -27.15 6.61
CA ALA A 230 7.87 -27.99 7.32
C ALA A 230 7.49 -27.51 8.74
N ASN A 231 7.66 -26.21 9.02
CA ASN A 231 7.26 -25.59 10.27
C ASN A 231 5.77 -25.20 10.27
N LYS A 232 5.20 -25.06 11.46
CA LYS A 232 3.80 -24.69 11.67
C LYS A 232 3.70 -23.46 12.55
N ILE A 233 3.08 -22.40 12.04
CA ILE A 233 2.72 -21.18 12.78
C ILE A 233 1.19 -21.15 12.85
N ARG A 234 0.60 -21.32 14.04
CA ARG A 234 -0.85 -21.45 14.15
C ARG A 234 -1.45 -20.73 15.36
N GLU A 235 -2.64 -20.17 15.20
CA GLU A 235 -3.36 -19.55 16.33
C GLU A 235 -2.56 -18.41 16.98
N CYS A 236 -1.73 -17.71 16.19
CA CYS A 236 -0.88 -16.63 16.69
C CYS A 236 -1.52 -15.26 16.44
N SER A 237 -1.13 -14.28 17.26
CA SER A 237 -1.43 -12.86 17.06
C SER A 237 -0.12 -12.13 16.74
N VAL A 238 0.04 -11.65 15.51
CA VAL A 238 1.27 -11.01 15.00
C VAL A 238 0.95 -9.60 14.53
N TYR A 239 1.32 -8.58 15.30
CA TYR A 239 0.96 -7.21 14.98
C TYR A 239 2.00 -6.17 15.38
N LYS A 240 2.07 -5.03 14.68
CA LYS A 240 3.04 -3.96 14.94
C LYS A 240 4.48 -4.45 14.96
N ASN A 241 4.83 -5.35 14.04
CA ASN A 241 6.21 -5.76 13.82
C ASN A 241 6.67 -5.08 12.54
N SER A 242 7.50 -4.06 12.73
CA SER A 242 7.60 -2.99 11.75
C SER A 242 9.07 -2.73 11.33
N GLY A 243 10.06 -3.44 11.88
CA GLY A 243 11.46 -3.33 11.44
C GLY A 243 11.82 -4.28 10.29
N ASN A 244 12.47 -3.74 9.25
CA ASN A 244 13.16 -4.41 8.13
C ASN A 244 12.37 -5.37 7.22
N GLU A 245 11.49 -6.24 7.71
CA GLU A 245 10.92 -7.36 6.91
C GLU A 245 9.51 -7.86 7.34
N GLY A 246 8.91 -7.29 8.39
CA GLY A 246 7.49 -7.45 8.73
C GLY A 246 7.12 -8.47 9.82
N GLY A 247 5.89 -8.99 9.76
CA GLY A 247 5.29 -9.90 10.74
C GLY A 247 5.84 -11.32 10.66
N ILE A 248 5.64 -11.99 9.52
CA ILE A 248 6.18 -13.34 9.26
C ILE A 248 6.96 -13.33 7.95
N PHE A 249 8.26 -13.60 8.03
CA PHE A 249 9.15 -13.64 6.87
C PHE A 249 9.76 -15.04 6.69
N LEU A 250 9.47 -15.66 5.55
CA LEU A 250 10.06 -16.94 5.11
C LEU A 250 11.03 -16.71 3.94
N LEU A 251 12.29 -17.07 4.15
CA LEU A 251 13.36 -17.02 3.15
C LEU A 251 13.90 -18.43 2.88
N ASN A 252 13.90 -18.85 1.61
CA ASN A 252 14.33 -20.20 1.20
C ASN A 252 13.69 -21.32 2.04
N SER A 253 12.41 -21.17 2.39
CA SER A 253 11.73 -21.98 3.41
C SER A 253 10.45 -22.58 2.83
N ASP A 254 10.54 -23.88 2.50
CA ASP A 254 9.46 -24.59 1.79
C ASP A 254 8.49 -25.34 2.72
N GLU A 255 7.27 -25.60 2.24
CA GLU A 255 6.30 -26.51 2.86
C GLU A 255 5.90 -26.14 4.30
N ASN A 256 5.96 -24.85 4.66
CA ASN A 256 5.50 -24.33 5.94
C ASN A 256 3.99 -24.03 5.92
N ILE A 257 3.36 -24.06 7.09
CA ILE A 257 1.93 -23.81 7.26
C ILE A 257 1.72 -22.65 8.24
N ILE A 258 1.09 -21.58 7.77
CA ILE A 258 0.59 -20.46 8.56
C ILE A 258 -0.93 -20.59 8.62
N SER A 259 -1.52 -20.73 9.81
CA SER A 259 -2.98 -20.93 9.89
C SER A 259 -3.68 -20.40 11.13
N ASN A 260 -4.96 -20.07 11.03
CA ASN A 260 -5.79 -19.62 12.16
C ASN A 260 -5.21 -18.42 12.94
N SER A 261 -4.46 -17.54 12.27
CA SER A 261 -3.72 -16.46 12.92
C SER A 261 -4.28 -15.09 12.56
N SER A 262 -4.15 -14.13 13.47
CA SER A 262 -4.42 -12.71 13.25
C SER A 262 -3.09 -12.00 12.97
N ILE A 263 -2.94 -11.37 11.81
CA ILE A 263 -1.69 -10.78 11.33
C ILE A 263 -1.97 -9.38 10.77
N ALA A 264 -1.80 -8.35 11.59
CA ALA A 264 -2.26 -7.00 11.24
C ALA A 264 -1.29 -5.89 11.65
N TYR A 265 -1.39 -4.70 11.06
CA TYR A 265 -0.53 -3.56 11.42
C TYR A 265 0.97 -3.90 11.28
N ASN A 266 1.37 -4.55 10.19
CA ASN A 266 2.77 -4.81 9.89
C ASN A 266 3.13 -4.16 8.54
N VAL A 267 4.43 -3.93 8.27
CA VAL A 267 4.86 -3.51 6.92
C VAL A 267 4.53 -4.63 5.91
N TRP A 268 5.01 -5.84 6.18
CA TRP A 268 4.56 -7.06 5.51
C TRP A 268 3.91 -7.98 6.53
N SER A 269 2.63 -8.30 6.39
CA SER A 269 1.99 -9.28 7.28
C SER A 269 2.60 -10.67 7.07
N VAL A 270 2.67 -11.14 5.81
CA VAL A 270 3.41 -12.35 5.44
C VAL A 270 4.27 -12.08 4.20
N ARG A 271 5.59 -12.31 4.30
CA ARG A 271 6.55 -12.21 3.19
C ARG A 271 7.17 -13.58 2.89
N LEU A 272 7.12 -14.00 1.63
CA LEU A 272 7.70 -15.24 1.12
C LEU A 272 8.72 -14.93 0.02
N VAL A 273 9.98 -15.27 0.24
CA VAL A 273 11.05 -15.10 -0.77
C VAL A 273 11.70 -16.44 -1.06
N ALA A 274 11.73 -16.82 -2.34
CA ALA A 274 12.28 -18.10 -2.79
C ALA A 274 11.76 -19.31 -1.99
N SER A 275 10.48 -19.28 -1.60
CA SER A 275 9.87 -20.17 -0.62
C SER A 275 8.63 -20.83 -1.24
N ASN A 276 8.69 -22.14 -1.44
CA ASN A 276 7.78 -22.90 -2.29
C ASN A 276 6.81 -23.75 -1.48
N LYS A 277 5.61 -23.96 -2.06
CA LYS A 277 4.58 -24.87 -1.51
C LYS A 277 4.20 -24.59 -0.05
N ASN A 278 4.30 -23.35 0.40
CA ASN A 278 3.79 -22.93 1.70
C ASN A 278 2.27 -22.75 1.64
N GLU A 279 1.62 -22.98 2.77
CA GLU A 279 0.17 -22.81 2.94
C GLU A 279 -0.12 -21.67 3.93
N ILE A 280 -0.92 -20.70 3.50
CA ILE A 280 -1.48 -19.66 4.36
C ILE A 280 -3.00 -19.86 4.37
N ARG A 281 -3.59 -20.19 5.51
CA ARG A 281 -5.02 -20.50 5.55
C ARG A 281 -5.75 -20.12 6.81
N ASP A 282 -7.03 -19.79 6.68
CA ASP A 282 -7.89 -19.48 7.83
C ASP A 282 -7.33 -18.29 8.66
N CYS A 283 -6.65 -17.33 8.04
CA CYS A 283 -6.03 -16.18 8.72
C CYS A 283 -6.81 -14.88 8.52
N GLU A 284 -6.70 -13.96 9.46
CA GLU A 284 -7.09 -12.55 9.28
C GLU A 284 -5.85 -11.70 9.08
N ILE A 285 -5.79 -11.01 7.94
CA ILE A 285 -4.64 -10.27 7.44
C ILE A 285 -5.11 -8.87 7.05
N SER A 286 -4.78 -7.85 7.84
CA SER A 286 -5.35 -6.52 7.66
C SER A 286 -4.46 -5.37 8.09
N GLU A 287 -4.77 -4.15 7.64
CA GLU A 287 -4.14 -2.91 8.13
C GLU A 287 -2.60 -2.88 7.93
N SER A 288 -2.12 -3.57 6.88
CA SER A 288 -0.69 -3.69 6.57
C SER A 288 -0.39 -3.10 5.18
N ARG A 289 0.85 -2.66 4.95
CA ARG A 289 1.25 -2.22 3.60
C ARG A 289 1.14 -3.38 2.61
N PHE A 290 1.62 -4.56 2.98
CA PHE A 290 1.38 -5.79 2.24
C PHE A 290 0.70 -6.82 3.14
N GLY A 291 -0.48 -7.29 2.74
CA GLY A 291 -1.14 -8.42 3.40
C GLY A 291 -0.32 -9.70 3.20
N VAL A 292 -0.13 -10.11 1.94
CA VAL A 292 0.77 -11.22 1.58
C VAL A 292 1.64 -10.83 0.39
N ARG A 293 2.97 -10.87 0.56
CA ARG A 293 3.94 -10.65 -0.52
C ARG A 293 4.69 -11.96 -0.84
N ILE A 294 4.71 -12.34 -2.12
CA ILE A 294 5.34 -13.56 -2.61
C ILE A 294 6.31 -13.21 -3.75
N GLU A 295 7.56 -13.62 -3.61
CA GLU A 295 8.66 -13.26 -4.51
C GLU A 295 9.46 -14.50 -4.90
N ASN A 296 9.74 -14.68 -6.20
CA ASN A 296 10.58 -15.76 -6.73
C ASN A 296 10.16 -17.16 -6.26
N SER A 297 8.86 -17.41 -6.12
CA SER A 297 8.34 -18.60 -5.44
C SER A 297 7.30 -19.37 -6.25
N ILE A 298 7.21 -20.67 -6.00
CA ILE A 298 6.39 -21.59 -6.77
C ILE A 298 5.40 -22.36 -5.88
N GLY A 299 4.14 -22.40 -6.32
CA GLY A 299 3.16 -23.36 -5.82
C GLY A 299 2.67 -23.12 -4.39
N ASN A 300 2.79 -21.92 -3.84
CA ASN A 300 2.18 -21.55 -2.56
C ASN A 300 0.66 -21.44 -2.68
N GLU A 301 -0.04 -21.65 -1.57
CA GLU A 301 -1.50 -21.67 -1.51
C GLU A 301 -2.04 -20.78 -0.38
N ILE A 302 -2.84 -19.78 -0.74
CA ILE A 302 -3.55 -18.89 0.19
C ILE A 302 -5.04 -19.21 0.12
N THR A 303 -5.64 -19.65 1.22
CA THR A 303 -7.06 -20.07 1.23
C THR A 303 -7.82 -19.73 2.50
N LYS A 304 -9.10 -19.37 2.36
CA LYS A 304 -9.98 -19.06 3.50
C LYS A 304 -9.45 -17.96 4.42
N CYS A 305 -8.69 -17.02 3.89
CA CYS A 305 -8.24 -15.86 4.64
C CYS A 305 -9.19 -14.67 4.44
N ASN A 306 -9.29 -13.82 5.47
CA ASN A 306 -9.78 -12.45 5.36
C ASN A 306 -8.55 -11.55 5.12
N ILE A 307 -8.42 -10.97 3.92
CA ILE A 307 -7.32 -10.11 3.51
C ILE A 307 -7.91 -8.74 3.19
N THR A 308 -7.92 -7.84 4.17
CA THR A 308 -8.74 -6.61 4.09
C THR A 308 -8.01 -5.36 4.58
N HIS A 309 -8.29 -4.21 3.99
CA HIS A 309 -7.72 -2.91 4.41
C HIS A 309 -6.18 -2.94 4.47
N ASN A 310 -5.57 -3.70 3.56
CA ASN A 310 -4.14 -3.60 3.30
C ASN A 310 -3.95 -2.66 2.12
N ARG A 311 -2.80 -2.02 1.98
CA ARG A 311 -2.50 -1.28 0.75
C ARG A 311 -2.46 -2.24 -0.45
N TYR A 312 -1.72 -3.34 -0.31
CA TYR A 312 -1.78 -4.48 -1.22
C TYR A 312 -2.33 -5.70 -0.48
N GLY A 313 -3.45 -6.25 -0.95
CA GLY A 313 -3.98 -7.50 -0.40
C GLY A 313 -3.02 -8.67 -0.62
N VAL A 314 -2.79 -9.03 -1.89
CA VAL A 314 -1.81 -10.04 -2.29
C VAL A 314 -0.92 -9.50 -3.40
N TYR A 315 0.40 -9.49 -3.19
CA TYR A 315 1.40 -9.08 -4.16
C TYR A 315 2.25 -10.29 -4.59
N MET A 316 2.36 -10.54 -5.89
CA MET A 316 3.16 -11.62 -6.46
C MET A 316 4.17 -11.08 -7.47
N GLU A 317 5.45 -11.42 -7.30
CA GLU A 317 6.51 -11.09 -8.25
C GLU A 317 7.34 -12.32 -8.64
N LYS A 318 7.56 -12.50 -9.95
CA LYS A 318 8.37 -13.60 -10.51
C LYS A 318 7.93 -14.97 -9.99
N CYS A 319 6.62 -15.15 -9.89
CA CYS A 319 5.97 -16.26 -9.19
C CYS A 319 5.27 -17.21 -10.16
N LEU A 320 5.30 -18.52 -9.90
CA LEU A 320 4.65 -19.54 -10.75
C LEU A 320 3.73 -20.46 -9.96
N MET A 321 2.59 -20.82 -10.55
CA MET A 321 1.68 -21.86 -10.04
C MET A 321 1.12 -21.59 -8.63
N ASN A 322 1.20 -20.36 -8.12
CA ASN A 322 0.63 -19.98 -6.83
C ASN A 322 -0.91 -19.91 -6.92
N LYS A 323 -1.59 -20.27 -5.83
CA LYS A 323 -3.05 -20.25 -5.72
C LYS A 323 -3.48 -19.30 -4.63
N VAL A 324 -4.41 -18.41 -4.96
CA VAL A 324 -5.06 -17.50 -4.03
C VAL A 324 -6.56 -17.75 -4.20
N ILE A 325 -7.14 -18.72 -3.50
CA ILE A 325 -8.50 -19.18 -3.79
C ILE A 325 -9.34 -19.26 -2.52
N PHE A 326 -10.64 -19.00 -2.62
CA PHE A 326 -11.56 -19.04 -1.48
C PHE A 326 -11.19 -18.08 -0.35
N ASN A 327 -10.73 -16.87 -0.68
CA ASN A 327 -10.46 -15.80 0.29
C ASN A 327 -11.49 -14.68 0.20
N ASN A 328 -11.61 -13.89 1.26
CA ASN A 328 -12.24 -12.58 1.25
C ASN A 328 -11.15 -11.52 1.06
N ILE A 329 -11.05 -10.93 -0.13
CA ILE A 329 -10.08 -9.89 -0.47
C ILE A 329 -10.87 -8.60 -0.70
N ALA A 330 -11.02 -7.77 0.32
CA ALA A 330 -11.96 -6.64 0.27
C ALA A 330 -11.40 -5.40 0.98
N GLY A 331 -11.82 -4.21 0.57
CA GLY A 331 -11.36 -2.93 1.14
C GLY A 331 -9.85 -2.69 1.09
N ASN A 332 -9.06 -3.41 0.27
CA ASN A 332 -7.62 -3.11 0.12
C ASN A 332 -7.45 -1.87 -0.76
N HIS A 333 -6.57 -0.95 -0.35
CA HIS A 333 -6.55 0.42 -0.84
C HIS A 333 -6.03 0.48 -2.30
N MET A 334 -4.86 -0.09 -2.59
CA MET A 334 -4.27 0.03 -3.92
C MET A 334 -4.68 -1.11 -4.85
N TYR A 335 -4.47 -2.35 -4.41
CA TYR A 335 -4.84 -3.56 -5.15
C TYR A 335 -5.31 -4.67 -4.20
N GLY A 336 -6.37 -5.37 -4.59
CA GLY A 336 -6.72 -6.64 -3.95
C GLY A 336 -5.70 -7.72 -4.31
N LEU A 337 -5.26 -7.75 -5.58
CA LEU A 337 -4.17 -8.60 -6.03
C LEU A 337 -3.35 -7.91 -7.12
N TYR A 338 -2.04 -7.85 -6.92
CA TYR A 338 -1.10 -7.35 -7.91
C TYR A 338 -0.11 -8.46 -8.30
N ALA A 339 0.15 -8.62 -9.60
CA ALA A 339 1.01 -9.67 -10.12
C ALA A 339 1.98 -9.15 -11.19
N LYS A 340 3.28 -9.07 -10.87
CA LYS A 340 4.37 -8.69 -11.79
C LYS A 340 5.14 -9.94 -12.22
N GLU A 341 5.28 -10.18 -13.52
CA GLU A 341 6.01 -11.33 -14.07
C GLU A 341 5.55 -12.68 -13.49
N SER A 342 4.25 -12.81 -13.19
CA SER A 342 3.72 -13.89 -12.37
C SER A 342 2.57 -14.64 -13.03
N ILE A 343 2.50 -15.95 -12.80
CA ILE A 343 1.42 -16.84 -13.29
C ILE A 343 0.77 -17.54 -12.10
N GLY A 344 -0.54 -17.37 -11.95
CA GLY A 344 -1.27 -17.89 -10.81
C GLY A 344 -2.77 -18.09 -11.02
N ASN A 345 -3.41 -18.65 -10.01
CA ASN A 345 -4.86 -18.87 -9.97
C ASN A 345 -5.46 -18.15 -8.77
N ALA A 346 -6.18 -17.06 -9.04
CA ALA A 346 -6.92 -16.25 -8.08
C ALA A 346 -8.46 -16.41 -8.19
N ARG A 347 -8.95 -17.54 -8.72
CA ARG A 347 -10.38 -17.79 -8.89
C ARG A 347 -11.05 -18.08 -7.56
N PHE A 348 -12.36 -17.86 -7.51
CA PHE A 348 -13.20 -18.17 -6.37
C PHE A 348 -12.83 -17.39 -5.09
N ASN A 349 -12.36 -16.15 -5.22
CA ASN A 349 -12.32 -15.20 -4.10
C ASN A 349 -13.56 -14.30 -4.11
N TRP A 350 -13.90 -13.75 -2.95
CA TRP A 350 -14.81 -12.61 -2.79
C TRP A 350 -13.98 -11.33 -2.83
N TRP A 351 -14.39 -10.34 -3.64
CA TRP A 351 -13.61 -9.12 -3.89
C TRP A 351 -14.19 -7.85 -3.24
N GLY A 352 -15.08 -8.00 -2.26
CA GLY A 352 -15.85 -6.88 -1.67
C GLY A 352 -17.20 -6.62 -2.36
N SER A 353 -17.31 -6.95 -3.66
CA SER A 353 -18.52 -6.71 -4.45
C SER A 353 -18.95 -7.91 -5.31
N VAL A 354 -20.27 -7.99 -5.61
CA VAL A 354 -20.84 -8.95 -6.57
C VAL A 354 -20.28 -8.75 -7.99
N ALA A 355 -19.86 -7.52 -8.32
CA ALA A 355 -19.20 -7.20 -9.57
C ALA A 355 -17.75 -7.72 -9.64
N GLY A 356 -17.22 -8.26 -8.54
CA GLY A 356 -15.86 -8.75 -8.46
C GLY A 356 -14.84 -7.62 -8.47
N PRO A 357 -13.60 -7.89 -8.94
CA PRO A 357 -12.49 -6.94 -8.87
C PRO A 357 -12.59 -5.78 -9.88
N MET A 358 -13.76 -5.61 -10.54
CA MET A 358 -13.99 -4.61 -11.58
C MET A 358 -14.48 -3.27 -11.04
N LEU A 359 -14.97 -3.24 -9.79
CA LEU A 359 -15.46 -2.02 -9.12
C LEU A 359 -14.72 -1.76 -7.80
N GLU A 360 -14.29 -2.82 -7.10
CA GLU A 360 -13.58 -2.73 -5.83
C GLU A 360 -12.42 -3.73 -5.85
N ASN A 361 -11.30 -3.43 -5.18
CA ASN A 361 -10.16 -4.34 -5.02
C ASN A 361 -9.57 -4.81 -6.36
N ARG A 362 -8.93 -3.86 -7.05
CA ARG A 362 -8.32 -4.04 -8.37
C ARG A 362 -7.43 -5.29 -8.43
N VAL A 363 -7.50 -5.98 -9.56
CA VAL A 363 -6.60 -7.08 -9.91
C VAL A 363 -5.78 -6.68 -11.12
N GLU A 364 -4.47 -6.55 -10.92
CA GLU A 364 -3.54 -6.13 -11.97
C GLU A 364 -2.49 -7.21 -12.25
N SER A 365 -2.11 -7.36 -13.52
CA SER A 365 -1.21 -8.42 -13.98
C SER A 365 -0.27 -7.92 -15.07
N VAL A 366 0.90 -7.47 -14.66
CA VAL A 366 1.96 -6.94 -15.52
C VAL A 366 2.91 -8.05 -15.95
N LEU A 367 3.10 -8.23 -17.27
CA LEU A 367 4.01 -9.25 -17.84
C LEU A 367 3.75 -10.68 -17.31
N GLY A 368 2.49 -10.98 -16.97
CA GLY A 368 2.09 -12.22 -16.32
C GLY A 368 0.65 -12.61 -16.67
N LYS A 369 0.14 -13.66 -16.01
CA LYS A 369 -1.26 -14.06 -16.13
C LYS A 369 -1.80 -14.67 -14.86
N VAL A 370 -2.68 -13.93 -14.18
CA VAL A 370 -3.46 -14.44 -13.06
C VAL A 370 -4.91 -14.65 -13.45
N SER A 371 -5.39 -15.89 -13.29
CA SER A 371 -6.80 -16.20 -13.55
C SER A 371 -7.64 -15.87 -12.32
N TYR A 372 -8.52 -14.86 -12.37
CA TYR A 372 -9.41 -14.49 -11.25
C TYR A 372 -10.90 -14.75 -11.52
N ARG A 373 -11.25 -15.21 -12.74
CA ARG A 373 -12.62 -15.58 -13.12
C ARG A 373 -12.83 -17.11 -13.15
N PRO A 374 -13.93 -17.64 -12.58
CA PRO A 374 -14.99 -16.90 -11.88
C PRO A 374 -14.58 -16.47 -10.46
N TRP A 375 -15.21 -15.42 -9.94
CA TRP A 375 -15.14 -15.01 -8.53
C TRP A 375 -16.41 -15.41 -7.78
N LEU A 376 -16.42 -15.28 -6.45
CA LEU A 376 -17.58 -15.58 -5.60
C LEU A 376 -18.54 -14.38 -5.57
N LEU A 377 -19.83 -14.65 -5.45
CA LEU A 377 -20.87 -13.61 -5.33
C LEU A 377 -21.25 -13.30 -3.87
N ARG A 378 -20.57 -13.92 -2.91
CA ARG A 378 -20.73 -13.68 -1.47
C ARG A 378 -19.42 -13.97 -0.75
N PRO A 379 -19.21 -13.37 0.43
CA PRO A 379 -18.07 -13.68 1.29
C PRO A 379 -17.98 -15.17 1.61
N VAL A 380 -16.75 -15.63 1.79
CA VAL A 380 -16.39 -16.93 2.38
C VAL A 380 -16.63 -16.86 3.88
N ASP A 381 -17.24 -17.90 4.46
CA ASP A 381 -17.43 -18.02 5.91
C ASP A 381 -16.08 -18.41 6.55
N VAL A 382 -15.34 -17.40 7.02
CA VAL A 382 -14.06 -17.54 7.70
C VAL A 382 -14.33 -17.42 9.21
N ARG A 383 -14.77 -18.50 9.86
CA ARG A 383 -14.93 -18.49 11.33
C ARG A 383 -13.62 -18.88 11.98
N LEU A 384 -12.94 -17.91 12.59
CA LEU A 384 -12.04 -18.22 13.69
C LEU A 384 -12.91 -18.77 14.84
N HIS A 385 -12.55 -19.93 15.39
CA HIS A 385 -13.27 -20.48 16.53
C HIS A 385 -13.42 -19.44 17.65
N GLU A 386 -14.67 -19.14 18.04
CA GLU A 386 -14.98 -18.28 19.18
C GLU A 386 -14.15 -18.72 20.39
N LYS A 387 -13.39 -17.79 20.99
CA LYS A 387 -12.73 -18.00 22.29
C LYS A 387 -13.77 -18.56 23.27
N PRO A 388 -13.47 -19.61 24.07
CA PRO A 388 -14.40 -20.08 25.08
C PRO A 388 -14.71 -18.94 26.05
N ALA A 389 -15.99 -18.63 26.22
CA ALA A 389 -16.45 -17.68 27.22
C ALA A 389 -15.97 -18.10 28.61
N GLY A 390 -15.14 -17.28 29.25
CA GLY A 390 -14.84 -17.45 30.67
C GLY A 390 -13.48 -16.97 31.16
N VAL A 391 -13.19 -15.66 31.10
CA VAL A 391 -12.55 -14.95 32.22
C VAL A 391 -13.17 -13.56 32.30
N GLY A 392 -13.93 -13.31 33.36
CA GLY A 392 -14.79 -12.14 33.49
C GLY A 392 -14.03 -10.83 33.63
N GLU A 393 -14.57 -9.81 32.98
CA GLU A 393 -14.41 -8.42 33.37
C GLU A 393 -14.81 -8.23 34.84
N ARG A 394 -13.90 -7.70 35.65
CA ARG A 394 -14.26 -6.90 36.82
C ARG A 394 -13.47 -5.60 36.82
N ALA A 395 -14.23 -4.53 36.95
CA ALA A 395 -13.90 -3.13 36.73
C ALA A 395 -12.94 -2.50 37.77
N SER A 396 -12.08 -1.59 37.25
CA SER A 396 -11.81 -0.18 37.63
C SER A 396 -11.62 0.25 39.12
N PRO A 397 -11.24 1.52 39.40
CA PRO A 397 -9.90 2.12 39.33
C PRO A 397 -9.43 2.67 40.70
N ALA A 398 -8.12 2.87 40.92
CA ALA A 398 -7.64 3.68 42.05
C ALA A 398 -6.33 4.39 41.72
N SER A 399 -6.39 5.72 41.74
CA SER A 399 -5.24 6.62 41.85
C SER A 399 -4.66 6.58 43.28
N SER A 400 -3.34 6.54 43.43
CA SER A 400 -2.53 7.58 44.11
C SER A 400 -1.18 7.05 44.65
N ASN A 401 -0.10 7.64 44.12
CA ASN A 401 1.16 8.06 44.75
C ASN A 401 1.88 7.18 45.80
N LEU A 402 3.11 6.77 45.46
CA LEU A 402 4.27 6.97 46.35
C LEU A 402 5.57 7.08 45.54
N SER A 403 6.21 8.23 45.70
CA SER A 403 7.49 8.66 45.13
C SER A 403 8.69 7.90 45.72
N VAL A 404 9.67 7.58 44.88
CA VAL A 404 11.05 7.31 45.31
C VAL A 404 11.98 8.22 44.50
N SER A 405 12.70 9.09 45.21
CA SER A 405 13.71 10.00 44.65
C SER A 405 15.08 9.35 44.57
N MET A 406 15.78 9.49 43.44
CA MET A 406 17.24 9.39 43.30
C MET A 406 17.71 10.35 42.18
N PRO A 407 18.99 10.77 42.17
CA PRO A 407 19.41 12.15 41.91
C PRO A 407 19.50 12.53 40.43
N ALA A 408 19.27 13.83 40.18
CA ALA A 408 19.29 14.45 38.87
C ALA A 408 20.70 14.50 38.25
N SER A 409 20.86 13.89 37.08
CA SER A 409 21.64 14.47 35.99
C SER A 409 21.20 13.91 34.63
N ARG A 410 20.40 14.72 33.93
CA ARG A 410 20.16 14.77 32.46
C ARG A 410 19.97 13.42 31.73
N ILE A 411 18.70 13.06 31.55
CA ILE A 411 17.98 12.76 30.29
C ILE A 411 16.56 12.41 30.77
N THR A 412 15.63 13.34 30.63
CA THR A 412 14.21 13.13 30.98
C THR A 412 13.49 12.56 29.78
N SER A 413 12.76 11.47 30.03
CA SER A 413 11.59 10.96 29.29
C SER A 413 11.77 10.67 27.80
N ILE A 414 12.21 9.46 27.47
CA ILE A 414 11.67 8.78 26.29
C ILE A 414 10.48 7.98 26.80
N ASN A 415 9.28 8.42 26.44
CA ASN A 415 8.08 7.62 26.60
C ASN A 415 8.14 6.50 25.54
N LEU A 416 8.08 5.23 25.96
CA LEU A 416 8.29 4.08 25.05
C LEU A 416 7.17 3.88 24.02
N ASP A 417 6.10 4.67 24.12
CA ASP A 417 4.97 4.69 23.19
C ASP A 417 4.91 6.00 22.40
N ASP A 418 5.92 6.87 22.48
CA ASP A 418 6.02 8.14 21.75
C ASP A 418 6.41 7.92 20.28
N TRP A 419 5.55 8.32 19.35
CA TRP A 419 5.80 8.16 17.91
C TRP A 419 6.85 9.11 17.35
N ASP A 420 7.10 10.25 18.00
CA ASP A 420 8.22 11.13 17.65
C ASP A 420 8.80 11.79 18.92
N PRO A 421 9.85 11.21 19.50
CA PRO A 421 10.46 11.74 20.72
C PRO A 421 11.21 13.06 20.53
N LEU A 422 11.27 13.63 19.33
CA LEU A 422 11.92 14.91 19.05
C LEU A 422 10.99 16.10 19.20
N VAL A 423 9.68 15.88 19.10
CA VAL A 423 8.66 16.92 19.13
C VAL A 423 7.47 16.51 20.01
N ASP A 424 6.53 17.42 20.18
CA ASP A 424 5.22 17.19 20.80
C ASP A 424 4.21 17.12 19.64
N LEU A 425 3.58 15.96 19.42
CA LEU A 425 2.93 15.65 18.15
C LEU A 425 1.73 16.54 17.88
N LYS A 426 1.70 17.10 16.67
CA LYS A 426 0.64 17.95 16.15
C LYS A 426 0.31 17.52 14.75
N LEU A 427 -0.97 17.32 14.50
CA LEU A 427 -1.50 17.09 13.17
C LEU A 427 -2.07 18.39 12.62
N LYS A 428 -1.84 18.63 11.34
CA LYS A 428 -2.28 19.79 10.57
C LYS A 428 -3.08 19.30 9.37
N VAL A 429 -4.27 19.88 9.19
CA VAL A 429 -5.12 19.67 8.03
C VAL A 429 -5.30 20.99 7.32
N ASP A 430 -5.01 21.03 6.03
CA ASP A 430 -5.19 22.19 5.16
C ASP A 430 -6.29 21.88 4.14
N VAL A 431 -7.35 22.69 4.09
CA VAL A 431 -8.31 22.69 2.97
C VAL A 431 -7.86 23.76 1.98
N LEU A 432 -7.29 23.29 0.88
CA LEU A 432 -6.56 24.10 -0.10
C LEU A 432 -7.52 24.77 -1.08
N ARG A 433 -8.54 24.04 -1.54
CA ARG A 433 -9.50 24.52 -2.53
C ARG A 433 -10.85 23.84 -2.34
N VAL A 434 -11.93 24.60 -2.55
CA VAL A 434 -13.30 24.07 -2.60
C VAL A 434 -14.01 24.65 -3.81
N ARG A 435 -14.57 23.79 -4.64
CA ARG A 435 -15.28 24.18 -5.86
C ARG A 435 -16.69 23.62 -5.90
N ASN A 436 -17.63 24.39 -6.40
CA ASN A 436 -18.97 23.97 -6.76
C ASN A 436 -19.02 23.71 -8.27
N ILE A 437 -19.20 22.46 -8.66
CA ILE A 437 -19.22 22.00 -10.06
C ILE A 437 -20.38 22.65 -10.85
N GLY A 438 -21.42 23.11 -10.16
CA GLY A 438 -22.55 23.83 -10.76
C GLY A 438 -22.25 25.28 -11.14
N LEU A 439 -21.07 25.82 -10.78
CA LEU A 439 -20.67 27.23 -10.96
C LEU A 439 -21.62 28.22 -10.26
N GLU A 440 -22.25 27.79 -9.16
CA GLU A 440 -23.09 28.63 -8.33
C GLU A 440 -22.26 29.22 -7.19
N SER A 441 -22.18 30.53 -7.07
CA SER A 441 -21.48 31.14 -5.93
C SER A 441 -22.16 30.77 -4.62
N LYS A 442 -21.39 30.17 -3.71
CA LYS A 442 -21.80 29.77 -2.36
C LYS A 442 -20.99 30.52 -1.31
N ASN A 443 -21.55 30.65 -0.13
CA ASN A 443 -20.83 31.08 1.06
C ASN A 443 -20.47 29.83 1.87
N LEU A 444 -19.21 29.40 1.80
CA LEU A 444 -18.74 28.09 2.29
C LEU A 444 -17.85 28.27 3.52
N PHE A 445 -17.84 27.31 4.43
CA PHE A 445 -16.87 27.20 5.52
C PHE A 445 -16.59 25.74 5.86
N SER A 446 -15.44 25.45 6.48
CA SER A 446 -15.09 24.11 6.93
C SER A 446 -15.26 23.93 8.44
N VAL A 447 -15.56 22.70 8.83
CA VAL A 447 -15.46 22.20 10.19
C VAL A 447 -14.56 20.98 10.16
N ILE A 448 -13.42 21.06 10.83
CA ILE A 448 -12.41 20.00 10.85
C ILE A 448 -12.32 19.45 12.27
N HIS A 449 -12.49 18.14 12.40
CA HIS A 449 -12.28 17.41 13.64
C HIS A 449 -10.95 16.67 13.56
N ILE A 450 -10.04 16.94 14.50
CA ILE A 450 -8.80 16.18 14.66
C ILE A 450 -8.84 15.55 16.05
N TYR A 451 -8.88 14.22 16.08
CA TYR A 451 -9.01 13.41 17.29
C TYR A 451 -10.23 13.78 18.15
N LYS A 452 -10.09 14.70 19.10
CA LYS A 452 -11.14 15.12 20.05
C LYS A 452 -11.60 16.56 19.85
N ASN A 453 -10.85 17.35 19.10
CA ASN A 453 -11.08 18.78 19.00
C ASN A 453 -11.67 19.15 17.65
N LYS A 454 -12.42 20.24 17.65
CA LYS A 454 -13.11 20.80 16.48
C LYS A 454 -12.51 22.16 16.18
N ASN A 455 -12.17 22.40 14.92
CA ASN A 455 -11.80 23.70 14.37
C ASN A 455 -12.85 24.12 13.33
N GLU A 456 -13.22 25.40 13.31
CA GLU A 456 -14.20 25.94 12.37
C GLU A 456 -13.59 27.16 11.69
N SER A 457 -13.66 27.20 10.36
CA SER A 457 -13.05 28.27 9.58
C SER A 457 -13.92 29.52 9.48
N GLU A 458 -13.32 30.62 9.01
CA GLU A 458 -14.11 31.73 8.47
C GLU A 458 -14.81 31.31 7.17
N ALA A 459 -15.94 31.96 6.86
CA ALA A 459 -16.67 31.68 5.64
C ALA A 459 -16.08 32.46 4.44
N ALA A 460 -15.96 31.79 3.30
CA ALA A 460 -15.48 32.35 2.04
C ALA A 460 -16.59 32.24 0.98
N ASN A 461 -16.72 33.27 0.14
CA ASN A 461 -17.77 33.35 -0.86
C ASN A 461 -17.22 33.20 -2.28
N GLY A 462 -17.72 32.21 -3.00
CA GLY A 462 -17.34 31.92 -4.38
C GLY A 462 -17.94 30.60 -4.85
N PHE A 463 -17.82 30.31 -6.15
CA PHE A 463 -18.10 28.96 -6.67
C PHE A 463 -16.80 28.15 -6.77
N ASP A 464 -15.63 28.80 -6.73
CA ASP A 464 -14.30 28.20 -6.72
C ASP A 464 -13.47 29.08 -5.80
N ILE A 465 -13.05 28.54 -4.66
CA ILE A 465 -12.34 29.28 -3.61
C ILE A 465 -11.08 28.51 -3.22
N SER A 466 -10.00 29.25 -2.97
CA SER A 466 -8.76 28.72 -2.37
C SER A 466 -8.58 29.37 -1.00
N PRO A 467 -9.31 28.91 0.02
CA PRO A 467 -9.49 29.69 1.25
C PRO A 467 -8.34 29.55 2.26
N ASP A 468 -7.41 28.62 2.05
CA ASP A 468 -6.30 28.32 2.98
C ASP A 468 -6.79 28.06 4.43
N TRP A 469 -7.84 27.25 4.57
CA TRP A 469 -8.40 26.92 5.88
C TRP A 469 -7.55 25.86 6.57
N LYS A 470 -7.01 26.21 7.74
CA LYS A 470 -6.05 25.37 8.47
C LYS A 470 -6.59 24.97 9.84
N ALA A 471 -6.48 23.69 10.17
CA ALA A 471 -6.67 23.18 11.51
C ALA A 471 -5.38 22.52 12.00
N VAL A 472 -4.79 23.05 13.06
CA VAL A 472 -3.62 22.45 13.71
C VAL A 472 -4.00 22.04 15.11
N GLN A 473 -3.69 20.81 15.49
CA GLN A 473 -4.14 20.22 16.73
C GLN A 473 -3.05 19.34 17.34
N ASP A 474 -2.75 19.59 18.61
CA ASP A 474 -1.99 18.70 19.47
C ASP A 474 -2.71 17.35 19.62
N VAL A 475 -1.99 16.25 19.42
CA VAL A 475 -2.48 14.87 19.43
C VAL A 475 -1.66 14.04 20.41
N PRO A 476 -2.22 12.96 20.99
CA PRO A 476 -1.46 12.19 21.96
C PRO A 476 -0.27 11.48 21.27
N ASP A 477 0.93 11.70 21.81
CA ASP A 477 2.17 11.05 21.34
C ASP A 477 2.10 9.52 21.37
N ASP A 478 1.19 8.95 22.18
CA ASP A 478 0.97 7.51 22.34
C ASP A 478 -0.06 6.89 21.36
N LYS A 479 -0.50 7.64 20.34
CA LYS A 479 -1.53 7.20 19.40
C LYS A 479 -1.01 7.17 17.97
N GLU A 480 -0.98 5.96 17.43
CA GLU A 480 -0.58 5.69 16.04
C GLU A 480 -1.62 6.22 15.04
N ASN A 481 -2.90 5.95 15.29
CA ASN A 481 -3.97 6.25 14.34
C ASN A 481 -4.81 7.41 14.88
N ILE A 482 -4.81 8.51 14.14
CA ILE A 482 -5.50 9.75 14.49
C ILE A 482 -6.69 9.95 13.55
N PRO A 483 -7.94 9.82 14.04
CA PRO A 483 -9.11 10.07 13.22
C PRO A 483 -9.24 11.56 12.90
N VAL A 484 -9.53 11.85 11.63
CA VAL A 484 -9.77 13.18 11.08
C VAL A 484 -11.11 13.18 10.34
N VAL A 485 -11.92 14.20 10.57
CA VAL A 485 -13.16 14.42 9.80
C VAL A 485 -13.16 15.84 9.24
N ILE A 486 -13.25 15.96 7.93
CA ILE A 486 -13.31 17.24 7.21
C ILE A 486 -14.74 17.41 6.69
N GLN A 487 -15.43 18.44 7.16
CA GLN A 487 -16.79 18.74 6.72
C GLN A 487 -16.84 20.12 6.06
N ILE A 488 -17.56 20.24 4.95
CA ILE A 488 -17.80 21.50 4.25
C ILE A 488 -19.28 21.86 4.35
N PHE A 489 -19.56 23.13 4.65
CA PHE A 489 -20.91 23.65 4.83
C PHE A 489 -21.21 24.83 3.92
N GLU A 490 -22.42 24.86 3.35
CA GLU A 490 -23.06 26.06 2.83
C GLU A 490 -23.69 26.85 4.00
N LYS A 491 -23.27 28.11 4.17
CA LYS A 491 -23.78 29.01 5.21
C LYS A 491 -25.19 29.48 4.90
N GLY A 492 -26.13 29.13 5.76
CA GLY A 492 -27.56 29.42 5.57
C GLY A 492 -28.06 30.59 6.42
N LEU A 493 -29.21 31.15 6.04
CA LEU A 493 -29.87 32.23 6.81
C LEU A 493 -30.51 31.73 8.12
N ILE A 494 -30.88 30.45 8.18
CA ILE A 494 -31.59 29.83 9.32
C ILE A 494 -30.83 28.61 9.83
N LYS A 495 -30.28 27.79 8.93
CA LYS A 495 -29.50 26.61 9.25
C LYS A 495 -28.45 26.40 8.16
N ASP A 496 -27.24 26.06 8.57
CA ASP A 496 -26.17 25.64 7.67
C ASP A 496 -26.46 24.25 7.09
N LYS A 497 -26.01 24.02 5.86
CA LYS A 497 -26.21 22.77 5.13
C LYS A 497 -24.85 22.14 4.88
N GLU A 498 -24.61 20.98 5.46
CA GLU A 498 -23.45 20.15 5.13
C GLU A 498 -23.56 19.70 3.67
N VAL A 499 -22.45 19.78 2.93
CA VAL A 499 -22.39 19.38 1.53
C VAL A 499 -21.41 18.26 1.27
N ILE A 500 -20.34 18.16 2.07
CA ILE A 500 -19.33 17.10 2.02
C ILE A 500 -18.93 16.76 3.46
N GLU A 501 -18.71 15.46 3.71
CA GLU A 501 -18.09 14.92 4.92
C GLU A 501 -17.07 13.87 4.49
N ILE A 502 -15.80 14.07 4.83
CA ILE A 502 -14.68 13.19 4.51
C ILE A 502 -14.12 12.65 5.82
N LYS A 503 -14.11 11.33 6.01
CA LYS A 503 -13.57 10.66 7.19
C LYS A 503 -12.32 9.88 6.83
N VAL A 504 -11.19 10.30 7.39
CA VAL A 504 -9.91 9.61 7.23
C VAL A 504 -9.27 9.32 8.59
N VAL A 505 -8.31 8.41 8.60
CA VAL A 505 -7.47 8.10 9.74
C VAL A 505 -6.03 8.28 9.30
N TYR A 506 -5.34 9.24 9.92
CA TYR A 506 -3.93 9.50 9.67
C TYR A 506 -3.07 8.58 10.54
N ASN A 507 -2.05 7.95 9.95
CA ASN A 507 -1.15 7.03 10.62
C ASN A 507 0.20 7.72 10.95
N MET A 508 0.44 7.96 12.24
CA MET A 508 1.68 8.57 12.76
C MET A 508 2.92 7.67 12.65
N GLU A 509 2.74 6.36 12.42
CA GLU A 509 3.84 5.43 12.11
C GLU A 509 4.30 5.60 10.66
N ARG A 510 3.43 5.96 9.72
CA ARG A 510 3.69 5.78 8.27
C ARG A 510 3.44 6.99 7.36
N GLY A 511 3.18 8.16 7.94
CA GLY A 511 2.91 9.38 7.16
C GLY A 511 1.67 9.35 6.25
N GLU A 512 0.95 8.24 6.15
CA GLU A 512 -0.17 8.02 5.22
C GLU A 512 -1.53 8.10 5.93
N TRP A 513 -2.60 8.29 5.15
CA TRP A 513 -3.98 8.16 5.65
C TRP A 513 -4.80 7.17 4.83
N TYR A 514 -5.91 6.75 5.43
CA TYR A 514 -6.90 5.87 4.81
C TYR A 514 -8.32 6.21 5.28
N GLY A 515 -9.33 5.77 4.54
CA GLY A 515 -10.74 6.00 4.87
C GLY A 515 -11.56 6.31 3.64
N ASP A 516 -12.31 7.41 3.68
CA ASP A 516 -13.10 7.91 2.55
C ASP A 516 -12.23 8.43 1.39
N ASP A 517 -10.94 8.73 1.66
CA ASP A 517 -9.90 9.12 0.69
C ASP A 517 -8.60 8.37 1.06
N TYR A 518 -7.86 7.92 0.05
CA TYR A 518 -6.61 7.17 0.24
C TYR A 518 -5.74 7.14 -1.03
N VAL A 519 -4.44 6.85 -0.86
CA VAL A 519 -3.52 6.72 -2.01
C VAL A 519 -3.98 5.64 -3.00
N GLY A 520 -4.35 6.08 -4.21
CA GLY A 520 -4.73 5.24 -5.34
C GLY A 520 -6.23 4.98 -5.48
N ASP A 521 -7.10 5.76 -4.84
CA ASP A 521 -8.52 5.85 -5.18
C ASP A 521 -8.77 6.46 -6.58
N ASP A 522 -10.03 6.50 -7.00
CA ASP A 522 -10.40 6.83 -8.39
C ASP A 522 -10.39 8.35 -8.67
N ASP A 523 -10.52 9.21 -7.65
CA ASP A 523 -10.50 10.67 -7.75
C ASP A 523 -9.22 11.33 -7.20
N GLY A 524 -8.25 10.53 -6.74
CA GLY A 524 -6.90 10.95 -6.35
C GLY A 524 -6.79 11.29 -4.86
N CYS A 525 -5.59 11.11 -4.31
CA CYS A 525 -5.34 11.29 -2.88
C CYS A 525 -5.37 12.77 -2.50
N GLY A 526 -6.07 13.10 -1.41
CA GLY A 526 -6.26 14.49 -0.97
C GLY A 526 -7.23 15.27 -1.85
N HIS A 527 -8.09 14.58 -2.61
CA HIS A 527 -9.08 15.19 -3.48
C HIS A 527 -10.38 14.38 -3.50
N VAL A 528 -11.49 15.01 -3.12
CA VAL A 528 -12.82 14.37 -3.13
C VAL A 528 -13.79 15.13 -4.00
N ALA A 529 -14.44 14.43 -4.94
CA ALA A 529 -15.48 14.95 -5.81
C ALA A 529 -16.86 14.32 -5.53
N GLU A 530 -17.64 14.92 -4.62
CA GLU A 530 -18.95 14.40 -4.21
C GLU A 530 -20.02 15.49 -4.12
N ASN A 531 -21.30 15.10 -4.27
CA ASN A 531 -22.46 15.98 -4.04
C ASN A 531 -22.45 17.31 -4.83
N GLY A 532 -21.76 17.34 -5.98
CA GLY A 532 -21.62 18.53 -6.82
C GLY A 532 -20.54 19.52 -6.37
N TYR A 533 -19.63 19.07 -5.51
CA TYR A 533 -18.49 19.82 -5.01
C TYR A 533 -17.18 19.05 -5.22
N GLU A 534 -16.08 19.78 -5.29
CA GLU A 534 -14.71 19.26 -5.26
C GLU A 534 -13.99 19.89 -4.06
N VAL A 535 -13.23 19.09 -3.32
CA VAL A 535 -12.45 19.54 -2.16
C VAL A 535 -11.04 18.99 -2.28
N TRP A 536 -10.06 19.88 -2.28
CA TRP A 536 -8.64 19.53 -2.18
C TRP A 536 -8.17 19.80 -0.77
N PHE A 537 -7.49 18.84 -0.17
CA PHE A 537 -6.95 18.93 1.17
C PHE A 537 -5.62 18.19 1.28
N ASP A 538 -4.86 18.54 2.32
CA ASP A 538 -3.63 17.85 2.66
C ASP A 538 -3.57 17.67 4.18
N ILE A 539 -2.92 16.59 4.63
CA ILE A 539 -2.71 16.30 6.04
C ILE A 539 -1.22 16.13 6.28
N SER A 540 -0.68 16.91 7.21
CA SER A 540 0.73 16.91 7.59
C SER A 540 0.86 16.87 9.11
N PHE A 541 2.07 16.63 9.59
CA PHE A 541 2.42 16.67 11.01
C PHE A 541 3.60 17.63 11.24
N ASN A 542 3.90 17.92 12.50
CA ASN A 542 5.05 18.74 12.86
C ASN A 542 6.35 17.93 12.87
N ASP A 543 6.77 17.53 11.68
CA ASP A 543 8.07 16.93 11.42
C ASP A 543 9.24 17.83 11.88
N TYR A 544 10.28 17.20 12.47
CA TYR A 544 11.39 17.88 13.15
C TYR A 544 12.36 18.56 12.17
N ASP A 545 12.77 17.87 11.10
CA ASP A 545 13.64 18.41 10.06
C ASP A 545 12.87 18.85 8.80
N GLY A 546 11.61 18.41 8.68
CA GLY A 546 10.65 18.93 7.72
C GLY A 546 10.84 18.35 6.32
N ASP A 547 11.31 17.11 6.24
CA ASP A 547 11.43 16.35 5.00
C ASP A 547 10.15 15.61 4.60
N GLY A 548 9.21 15.45 5.53
CA GLY A 548 7.91 14.82 5.34
C GLY A 548 7.85 13.36 5.78
N LEU A 549 8.95 12.78 6.24
CA LEU A 549 9.02 11.41 6.74
C LEU A 549 8.70 11.38 8.24
N THR A 550 8.02 10.34 8.70
CA THR A 550 7.81 10.20 10.15
C THR A 550 9.11 9.73 10.81
N TYR A 551 9.32 10.15 12.06
CA TYR A 551 10.42 9.65 12.91
C TYR A 551 10.52 8.12 12.87
N TRP A 552 9.37 7.45 12.85
CA TRP A 552 9.31 6.00 12.83
C TRP A 552 9.83 5.42 11.50
N GLU A 553 9.44 5.98 10.37
CA GLU A 553 9.93 5.56 9.04
C GLU A 553 11.43 5.71 8.93
N GLU A 554 11.94 6.87 9.30
CA GLU A 554 13.36 7.15 9.27
C GLU A 554 14.16 6.20 10.16
N THR A 555 13.71 5.95 11.39
CA THR A 555 14.46 5.10 12.32
C THR A 555 14.31 3.59 12.08
N ASN A 556 13.20 3.13 11.49
CA ASN A 556 12.88 1.71 11.42
C ASN A 556 12.73 1.15 10.00
N VAL A 557 12.43 2.00 9.02
CA VAL A 557 12.25 1.62 7.61
C VAL A 557 13.47 2.04 6.79
N TYR A 558 13.78 3.33 6.77
CA TYR A 558 14.79 3.91 5.88
C TYR A 558 16.19 3.97 6.51
N HIS A 559 16.28 3.90 7.84
CA HIS A 559 17.52 4.00 8.63
C HIS A 559 18.27 5.32 8.37
N THR A 560 17.53 6.41 8.20
CA THR A 560 18.01 7.79 8.13
C THR A 560 18.09 8.43 9.52
N ASP A 561 18.60 9.66 9.63
CA ASP A 561 18.68 10.39 10.91
C ASP A 561 17.53 11.43 10.97
N PRO A 562 16.56 11.30 11.89
CA PRO A 562 15.38 12.20 12.03
C PRO A 562 15.64 13.65 12.41
N ARG A 563 16.86 14.12 12.16
CA ARG A 563 17.34 15.47 12.41
C ARG A 563 17.99 16.05 11.18
N VAL A 564 17.95 15.34 10.06
CA VAL A 564 18.63 15.64 8.81
C VAL A 564 17.61 15.52 7.70
N ASP A 565 17.20 16.67 7.19
CA ASP A 565 16.29 16.77 6.04
C ASP A 565 16.83 16.00 4.82
N ASP A 566 16.16 14.88 4.49
CA ASP A 566 16.53 13.99 3.39
C ASP A 566 15.81 14.30 2.07
N ARG A 567 15.05 15.41 1.98
CA ARG A 567 14.31 15.76 0.75
C ARG A 567 15.21 15.84 -0.47
N GLY A 568 14.70 15.30 -1.57
CA GLY A 568 15.40 15.25 -2.84
C GLY A 568 16.46 14.15 -2.92
N SER A 569 16.62 13.34 -1.88
CA SER A 569 17.50 12.17 -1.90
C SER A 569 16.88 11.05 -2.74
N ASP A 570 17.65 10.51 -3.69
CA ASP A 570 17.30 9.35 -4.54
C ASP A 570 18.25 8.22 -4.16
N VAL A 571 17.85 7.41 -3.17
CA VAL A 571 18.73 6.45 -2.49
C VAL A 571 19.00 5.23 -3.37
N ASP A 572 18.03 4.79 -4.15
CA ASP A 572 18.14 3.62 -5.02
C ASP A 572 18.52 3.95 -6.48
N GLY A 573 18.51 5.23 -6.85
CA GLY A 573 19.00 5.75 -8.13
C GLY A 573 18.01 5.57 -9.27
N ASP A 574 16.70 5.55 -8.99
CA ASP A 574 15.66 5.42 -10.01
C ASP A 574 15.09 6.74 -10.54
N GLY A 575 15.51 7.85 -9.95
CA GLY A 575 15.26 9.21 -10.41
C GLY A 575 14.10 9.92 -9.72
N ILE A 576 13.46 9.31 -8.73
CA ILE A 576 12.43 9.93 -7.89
C ILE A 576 12.98 10.12 -6.47
N PRO A 577 12.64 11.23 -5.79
CA PRO A 577 13.12 11.46 -4.43
C PRO A 577 12.26 10.76 -3.37
N ILE A 578 12.90 10.44 -2.24
CA ILE A 578 12.37 9.68 -1.12
C ILE A 578 11.01 10.17 -0.62
N GLU A 579 10.81 11.48 -0.47
CA GLU A 579 9.57 12.04 0.06
C GLU A 579 8.38 11.84 -0.89
N TRP A 580 8.63 11.81 -2.20
CA TRP A 580 7.57 11.57 -3.18
C TRP A 580 7.24 10.08 -3.23
N GLU A 581 8.26 9.22 -3.25
CA GLU A 581 8.06 7.78 -3.21
C GLU A 581 7.28 7.35 -1.98
N ASP A 582 7.64 7.88 -0.80
CA ASP A 582 6.98 7.60 0.46
C ASP A 582 5.51 8.07 0.45
N LYS A 583 5.25 9.31 0.04
CA LYS A 583 3.89 9.87 -0.09
C LYS A 583 2.99 9.01 -0.98
N TRP A 584 3.50 8.59 -2.13
CA TRP A 584 2.77 7.72 -3.06
C TRP A 584 3.01 6.23 -2.79
N GLY A 585 3.59 5.93 -1.62
CA GLY A 585 4.08 4.68 -1.04
C GLY A 585 4.59 3.60 -1.97
N TYR A 586 5.47 4.05 -2.85
CA TYR A 586 6.64 3.32 -3.31
C TYR A 586 7.64 3.13 -2.16
N ASN A 587 8.68 2.33 -2.37
CA ASN A 587 9.67 2.04 -1.34
C ASN A 587 10.98 2.70 -1.77
N PRO A 588 11.40 3.79 -1.10
CA PRO A 588 12.62 4.55 -1.41
C PRO A 588 13.94 3.78 -1.47
N LEU A 589 13.95 2.50 -1.07
CA LEU A 589 15.12 1.63 -1.07
C LEU A 589 15.08 0.57 -2.19
N ILE A 590 14.04 0.56 -3.02
CA ILE A 590 13.79 -0.47 -4.03
C ILE A 590 13.57 0.20 -5.38
N TRP A 591 14.63 0.16 -6.19
CA TRP A 591 14.63 0.66 -7.56
C TRP A 591 13.39 0.18 -8.34
N GLU A 592 12.62 1.12 -8.87
CA GLU A 592 11.55 0.89 -9.84
C GLU A 592 11.87 1.56 -11.19
N ASN A 593 11.04 1.32 -12.21
CA ASN A 593 11.24 1.94 -13.53
C ASN A 593 10.24 3.07 -13.79
N PHE A 594 10.32 4.12 -12.98
CA PHE A 594 9.38 5.25 -13.04
C PHE A 594 9.36 6.00 -14.37
N SER A 595 10.45 5.91 -15.16
CA SER A 595 10.50 6.42 -16.54
C SER A 595 9.53 5.72 -17.50
N SER A 596 8.90 4.61 -17.11
CA SER A 596 7.99 3.82 -17.95
C SER A 596 6.67 3.47 -17.26
N MET A 597 6.53 3.81 -15.98
CA MET A 597 5.34 3.53 -15.20
C MET A 597 4.34 4.66 -15.38
N ASP A 598 3.13 4.28 -15.77
CA ASP A 598 1.96 5.15 -15.97
C ASP A 598 0.75 4.35 -15.43
N PRO A 599 0.52 4.37 -14.10
CA PRO A 599 -0.46 3.50 -13.44
C PRO A 599 -1.91 3.79 -13.85
N ASP A 600 -2.24 5.05 -14.10
CA ASP A 600 -3.59 5.57 -14.36
C ASP A 600 -3.90 5.77 -15.86
N LYS A 601 -2.88 5.69 -16.72
CA LYS A 601 -2.93 5.60 -18.19
C LYS A 601 -3.43 6.88 -18.84
N ASP A 602 -2.96 8.01 -18.34
CA ASP A 602 -3.22 9.31 -18.93
C ASP A 602 -2.14 9.75 -19.93
N GLY A 603 -1.03 9.01 -20.01
CA GLY A 603 0.11 9.29 -20.89
C GLY A 603 1.27 10.00 -20.20
N LEU A 604 1.18 10.21 -18.88
CA LEU A 604 2.24 10.73 -18.04
C LEU A 604 2.91 9.58 -17.28
N THR A 605 4.23 9.57 -17.32
CA THR A 605 5.02 8.64 -16.51
C THR A 605 5.14 9.17 -15.09
N ASN A 606 5.40 8.31 -14.10
CA ASN A 606 5.63 8.75 -12.71
C ASN A 606 6.73 9.81 -12.56
N ILE A 607 7.74 9.83 -13.44
CA ILE A 607 8.72 10.93 -13.47
C ILE A 607 8.08 12.25 -13.85
N GLN A 608 7.17 12.24 -14.83
CA GLN A 608 6.45 13.44 -15.26
C GLN A 608 5.43 13.86 -14.18
N GLU A 609 4.74 12.91 -13.54
CA GLU A 609 3.86 13.15 -12.39
C GLU A 609 4.61 13.83 -11.23
N TRP A 610 5.80 13.32 -10.90
CA TRP A 610 6.67 13.95 -9.91
C TRP A 610 7.05 15.38 -10.30
N GLN A 611 7.47 15.60 -11.55
CA GLN A 611 7.82 16.91 -12.06
C GLN A 611 6.64 17.90 -12.04
N GLN A 612 5.40 17.41 -12.16
CA GLN A 612 4.19 18.24 -12.12
C GLN A 612 3.51 18.25 -10.73
N SER A 613 4.12 17.67 -9.70
CA SER A 613 3.50 17.53 -8.39
C SER A 613 3.16 18.86 -7.70
N GLU A 614 3.87 19.96 -8.03
CA GLU A 614 3.51 21.31 -7.56
C GLU A 614 2.13 21.76 -8.06
N TRP A 615 1.67 21.19 -9.17
CA TRP A 615 0.36 21.44 -9.79
C TRP A 615 -0.65 20.34 -9.46
N LEU A 616 -0.42 19.59 -8.38
CA LEU A 616 -1.31 18.55 -7.86
C LEU A 616 -1.46 17.34 -8.78
N SER A 617 -0.46 17.04 -9.61
CA SER A 617 -0.39 15.77 -10.36
C SER A 617 -0.44 14.58 -9.40
N ASP A 618 -1.18 13.54 -9.75
CA ASP A 618 -1.35 12.33 -8.96
C ASP A 618 -1.11 11.09 -9.85
N PRO A 619 -0.12 10.23 -9.55
CA PRO A 619 0.24 9.08 -10.38
C PRO A 619 -0.83 7.98 -10.46
N PHE A 620 -1.96 8.14 -9.76
CA PHE A 620 -3.07 7.20 -9.77
C PHE A 620 -4.38 7.82 -10.27
N ARG A 621 -4.42 9.12 -10.57
CA ARG A 621 -5.60 9.83 -11.06
C ARG A 621 -5.28 10.56 -12.37
N LYS A 622 -6.08 10.25 -13.39
CA LYS A 622 -5.97 10.81 -14.73
C LYS A 622 -5.89 12.34 -14.73
N ASP A 623 -4.79 12.85 -15.25
CA ASP A 623 -4.51 14.25 -15.42
C ASP A 623 -4.48 14.65 -16.91
N ILE A 624 -4.88 15.88 -17.22
CA ILE A 624 -4.69 16.51 -18.53
C ILE A 624 -4.08 17.89 -18.31
N PHE A 625 -2.87 18.10 -18.80
CA PHE A 625 -2.19 19.39 -18.74
C PHE A 625 -2.36 20.16 -20.06
N MET A 626 -2.81 21.41 -19.95
CA MET A 626 -3.01 22.32 -21.08
C MET A 626 -2.18 23.58 -20.88
N GLU A 627 -1.52 24.04 -21.93
CA GLU A 627 -0.86 25.34 -21.96
C GLU A 627 -1.57 26.25 -22.97
N VAL A 628 -1.96 27.45 -22.52
CA VAL A 628 -2.80 28.35 -23.31
C VAL A 628 -2.13 29.70 -23.51
N ASP A 629 -1.77 30.01 -24.75
CA ASP A 629 -1.20 31.30 -25.14
C ASP A 629 -2.18 32.17 -25.92
N ASN A 630 -1.98 33.49 -25.82
CA ASN A 630 -2.97 34.47 -26.20
C ASN A 630 -2.41 35.51 -27.17
N MET A 631 -3.23 35.98 -28.11
CA MET A 631 -2.90 37.15 -28.92
C MET A 631 -3.47 38.43 -28.31
N VAL A 632 -2.72 39.54 -28.42
CA VAL A 632 -3.16 40.87 -28.00
C VAL A 632 -3.00 41.85 -29.15
N ASP A 633 -4.09 42.48 -29.60
CA ASP A 633 -4.01 43.47 -30.68
C ASP A 633 -3.40 44.81 -30.24
N SER A 634 -3.09 45.68 -31.21
CA SER A 634 -2.50 46.99 -30.96
C SER A 634 -3.38 47.97 -30.17
N ARG A 635 -4.65 47.62 -29.91
CA ARG A 635 -5.58 48.38 -29.06
C ARG A 635 -5.71 47.78 -27.66
N GLY A 636 -4.97 46.70 -27.37
CA GLY A 636 -5.02 45.97 -26.10
C GLY A 636 -6.19 44.99 -26.01
N ASN A 637 -6.86 44.63 -27.11
CA ASN A 637 -7.89 43.59 -27.05
C ASN A 637 -7.22 42.23 -26.94
N LEU A 638 -7.46 41.57 -25.81
CA LEU A 638 -7.04 40.19 -25.56
C LEU A 638 -7.93 39.21 -26.33
N TYR A 639 -7.29 38.28 -27.02
CA TYR A 639 -7.87 37.05 -27.55
C TYR A 639 -7.37 35.94 -26.64
N GLY A 640 -8.06 35.74 -25.53
CA GLY A 640 -7.65 34.75 -24.54
C GLY A 640 -8.83 34.04 -23.90
N MET A 641 -8.50 33.14 -22.97
CA MET A 641 -9.45 32.23 -22.36
C MET A 641 -10.33 32.95 -21.31
N PRO A 642 -11.67 32.99 -21.48
CA PRO A 642 -12.53 33.49 -20.43
C PRO A 642 -12.55 32.53 -19.24
N GLU A 643 -12.51 33.07 -18.01
CA GLU A 643 -12.50 32.27 -16.78
C GLU A 643 -13.70 31.33 -16.70
N LYS A 644 -14.90 31.80 -17.08
CA LYS A 644 -16.09 30.94 -17.11
C LYS A 644 -15.94 29.76 -18.08
N SER A 645 -15.22 29.94 -19.20
CA SER A 645 -14.96 28.87 -20.15
C SER A 645 -14.09 27.79 -19.53
N LYS A 646 -13.03 28.19 -18.81
CA LYS A 646 -12.13 27.32 -18.05
C LYS A 646 -12.91 26.48 -17.03
N GLN A 647 -13.76 27.14 -16.26
CA GLN A 647 -14.58 26.52 -15.22
C GLN A 647 -15.61 25.52 -15.77
N LEU A 648 -16.17 25.77 -16.97
CA LEU A 648 -17.06 24.83 -17.66
C LEU A 648 -16.31 23.57 -18.10
N LEU A 649 -15.08 23.70 -18.58
CA LEU A 649 -14.24 22.56 -18.97
C LEU A 649 -13.92 21.69 -17.76
N TYR A 650 -13.39 22.28 -16.68
CA TYR A 650 -13.16 21.59 -15.41
C TYR A 650 -14.41 20.82 -14.97
N SER A 651 -15.58 21.47 -14.96
CA SER A 651 -16.84 20.84 -14.54
C SER A 651 -17.28 19.67 -15.42
N SER A 652 -16.86 19.62 -16.69
CA SER A 652 -17.14 18.51 -17.58
C SER A 652 -16.21 17.33 -17.29
N PHE A 653 -14.91 17.56 -17.18
CA PHE A 653 -13.90 16.51 -16.96
C PHE A 653 -13.96 15.91 -15.54
N THR A 654 -14.18 16.72 -14.50
CA THR A 654 -14.37 16.23 -13.11
C THR A 654 -15.45 15.15 -13.02
N LYS A 655 -16.57 15.31 -13.75
CA LYS A 655 -17.68 14.33 -13.72
C LYS A 655 -17.29 12.95 -14.26
N HIS A 656 -16.14 12.86 -14.91
CA HIS A 656 -15.57 11.65 -15.48
C HIS A 656 -14.26 11.23 -14.79
N ASN A 657 -13.98 11.77 -13.59
CA ASN A 657 -12.77 11.53 -12.80
C ASN A 657 -11.49 11.77 -13.63
N ILE A 658 -11.48 12.89 -14.35
CA ILE A 658 -10.30 13.38 -15.06
C ILE A 658 -10.04 14.79 -14.53
N MET A 659 -8.87 14.99 -13.96
CA MET A 659 -8.41 16.28 -13.48
C MET A 659 -7.78 17.03 -14.65
N MET A 660 -8.20 18.28 -14.83
CA MET A 660 -7.73 19.11 -15.93
C MET A 660 -7.00 20.31 -15.36
N HIS A 661 -5.76 20.50 -15.81
CA HIS A 661 -4.87 21.59 -15.43
C HIS A 661 -4.71 22.51 -16.63
N ILE A 662 -5.06 23.79 -16.47
CA ILE A 662 -4.98 24.76 -17.56
C ILE A 662 -4.07 25.90 -17.12
N ASP A 663 -2.92 25.97 -17.77
CA ASP A 663 -1.93 27.01 -17.60
C ASP A 663 -2.18 28.16 -18.59
N ASP A 664 -2.85 29.20 -18.11
CA ASP A 664 -2.97 30.49 -18.80
C ASP A 664 -2.05 31.56 -18.20
N GLY A 665 -0.91 31.14 -17.64
CA GLY A 665 0.05 31.97 -16.92
C GLY A 665 0.14 31.64 -15.41
N SER A 666 -0.61 30.62 -14.95
CA SER A 666 -0.71 30.24 -13.55
C SER A 666 0.26 29.13 -13.13
N MET A 667 0.88 28.43 -14.09
CA MET A 667 1.71 27.24 -13.82
C MET A 667 3.17 27.42 -14.29
N GLY A 668 3.67 28.66 -14.27
CA GLY A 668 5.07 28.99 -14.59
C GLY A 668 5.43 29.02 -16.09
N GLY A 669 4.50 28.63 -16.97
CA GLY A 669 4.53 28.85 -18.41
C GLY A 669 3.21 29.51 -18.85
N GLY A 670 2.76 29.25 -20.09
CA GLY A 670 1.45 29.67 -20.60
C GLY A 670 1.14 31.17 -20.47
N GLY A 671 -0.03 31.56 -20.98
CA GLY A 671 -0.46 32.96 -20.91
C GLY A 671 0.38 33.93 -21.72
N GLU A 672 1.31 33.45 -22.56
CA GLU A 672 2.24 34.31 -23.27
C GLU A 672 1.54 35.15 -24.33
N GLU A 673 2.03 36.38 -24.51
CA GLU A 673 1.52 37.29 -25.53
C GLU A 673 2.18 37.01 -26.89
N ILE A 674 1.45 36.31 -27.75
CA ILE A 674 1.83 36.10 -29.14
C ILE A 674 1.58 37.39 -29.95
N PRO A 675 2.54 37.87 -30.76
CA PRO A 675 2.38 39.04 -31.60
C PRO A 675 1.14 38.95 -32.48
N TYR A 676 0.30 39.99 -32.42
CA TYR A 676 -0.94 40.02 -33.17
C TYR A 676 -0.71 39.86 -34.67
N LYS A 677 -1.42 38.89 -35.23
CA LYS A 677 -1.70 38.79 -36.67
C LYS A 677 -3.20 38.66 -36.83
N GLU A 678 -3.75 39.38 -37.81
CA GLU A 678 -5.18 39.25 -38.13
C GLU A 678 -5.51 37.81 -38.49
N LYS A 679 -4.67 37.15 -39.30
CA LYS A 679 -4.81 35.74 -39.64
C LYS A 679 -3.44 35.06 -39.58
N ILE A 680 -3.35 33.90 -38.92
CA ILE A 680 -2.16 33.04 -38.95
C ILE A 680 -2.28 31.92 -39.98
N THR A 681 -1.15 31.51 -40.55
CA THR A 681 -1.01 30.35 -41.44
C THR A 681 -0.56 29.11 -40.67
N TYR A 682 -0.63 27.92 -41.29
CA TYR A 682 -0.07 26.70 -40.69
C TYR A 682 1.43 26.83 -40.42
N HIS A 683 2.18 27.48 -41.31
CA HIS A 683 3.61 27.72 -41.10
C HIS A 683 3.85 28.58 -39.85
N GLU A 684 3.10 29.66 -39.69
CA GLU A 684 3.20 30.53 -38.51
C GLU A 684 2.70 29.85 -37.24
N THR A 685 1.74 28.92 -37.34
CA THR A 685 1.29 28.09 -36.21
C THR A 685 2.47 27.26 -35.67
N ASN A 686 3.25 26.63 -36.56
CA ASN A 686 4.43 25.87 -36.16
C ASN A 686 5.57 26.76 -35.65
N GLU A 687 5.75 27.97 -36.20
CA GLU A 687 6.70 28.95 -35.67
C GLU A 687 6.32 29.41 -34.26
N ILE A 688 5.02 29.59 -33.99
CA ILE A 688 4.51 29.92 -32.66
C ILE A 688 4.78 28.78 -31.70
N TYR A 689 4.42 27.54 -32.05
CA TYR A 689 4.70 26.35 -31.24
C TYR A 689 6.20 26.25 -30.88
N TRP A 690 7.08 26.37 -31.87
CA TRP A 690 8.53 26.28 -31.62
C TRP A 690 9.05 27.38 -30.68
N LYS A 691 8.51 28.60 -30.80
CA LYS A 691 9.03 29.77 -30.08
C LYS A 691 8.41 29.97 -28.71
N TYR A 692 7.11 29.73 -28.55
CA TYR A 692 6.35 30.07 -27.35
C TYR A 692 6.07 28.83 -26.48
N PHE A 693 5.76 27.68 -27.07
CA PHE A 693 5.58 26.45 -26.28
C PHE A 693 6.91 25.77 -25.94
N LEU A 694 7.79 25.61 -26.94
CA LEU A 694 9.09 24.96 -26.73
C LEU A 694 10.21 25.91 -26.31
N HIS A 695 10.01 27.23 -26.39
CA HIS A 695 11.04 28.25 -26.12
C HIS A 695 12.37 28.02 -26.85
N ASP A 696 12.29 27.68 -28.14
CA ASP A 696 13.46 27.31 -28.95
C ASP A 696 14.27 26.11 -28.39
N ASN A 697 13.67 25.30 -27.51
CA ASN A 697 14.29 24.14 -26.86
C ASN A 697 13.50 22.84 -27.08
N ILE A 698 14.07 21.91 -27.82
CA ILE A 698 13.41 20.63 -28.14
C ILE A 698 13.25 19.69 -26.93
N THR A 699 14.04 19.89 -25.87
CA THR A 699 13.96 19.11 -24.62
C THR A 699 13.21 19.88 -23.54
N ASN A 700 12.36 20.84 -23.92
CA ASN A 700 11.49 21.52 -22.97
C ASN A 700 10.61 20.49 -22.24
N GLU A 701 10.55 20.60 -20.91
CA GLU A 701 9.89 19.65 -20.01
C GLU A 701 8.37 19.56 -20.25
N ARG A 702 7.79 20.58 -20.87
CA ARG A 702 6.36 20.60 -21.23
C ARG A 702 6.03 19.72 -22.44
N LYS A 703 7.03 19.41 -23.27
CA LYS A 703 6.86 18.56 -24.45
C LYS A 703 6.50 17.13 -24.02
N GLY A 704 5.35 16.64 -24.47
CA GLY A 704 4.88 15.30 -24.10
C GLY A 704 4.26 15.23 -22.70
N VAL A 705 3.98 16.39 -22.09
CA VAL A 705 3.20 16.54 -20.86
C VAL A 705 1.98 17.44 -21.13
N PHE A 706 2.21 18.62 -21.72
CA PHE A 706 1.16 19.60 -21.99
C PHE A 706 0.64 19.51 -23.43
N HIS A 707 -0.66 19.72 -23.59
CA HIS A 707 -1.26 20.07 -24.87
C HIS A 707 -1.21 21.59 -25.10
N TYR A 708 -0.73 22.01 -26.27
CA TYR A 708 -0.54 23.44 -26.56
C TYR A 708 -1.74 24.08 -27.27
N VAL A 709 -2.23 25.20 -26.77
CA VAL A 709 -3.41 25.89 -27.27
C VAL A 709 -3.09 27.34 -27.64
N ILE A 710 -3.40 27.71 -28.88
CA ILE A 710 -3.20 29.07 -29.38
C ILE A 710 -4.55 29.79 -29.52
N PHE A 711 -4.77 30.82 -28.72
CA PHE A 711 -5.88 31.75 -28.90
C PHE A 711 -5.46 32.89 -29.82
N CYS A 712 -6.03 32.93 -31.03
CA CYS A 712 -5.69 33.91 -32.05
C CYS A 712 -6.92 34.69 -32.55
N SER A 713 -6.70 35.67 -33.43
CA SER A 713 -7.78 36.36 -34.13
C SER A 713 -8.48 35.40 -35.11
N TYR A 714 -7.86 35.14 -36.28
CA TYR A 714 -8.28 34.08 -37.21
C TYR A 714 -7.16 33.04 -37.42
N GLY A 715 -7.54 31.77 -37.49
CA GLY A 715 -6.64 30.66 -37.79
C GLY A 715 -6.37 30.46 -39.28
N ALA A 716 -5.61 29.42 -39.64
CA ALA A 716 -5.25 29.11 -41.03
C ALA A 716 -6.46 28.79 -41.92
N ILE A 717 -7.50 28.17 -41.35
CA ILE A 717 -8.70 27.74 -42.05
C ILE A 717 -9.89 28.68 -41.82
N THR A 718 -11.01 28.44 -42.51
CA THR A 718 -12.23 29.25 -42.40
C THR A 718 -13.18 28.76 -41.30
N ARG A 719 -12.66 28.05 -40.29
CA ARG A 719 -13.42 27.52 -39.14
C ARG A 719 -12.96 28.17 -37.84
N GLY A 720 -13.69 27.88 -36.77
CA GLY A 720 -13.41 28.40 -35.44
C GLY A 720 -12.18 27.79 -34.76
N GLY A 721 -11.74 26.60 -35.17
CA GLY A 721 -10.56 25.95 -34.60
C GLY A 721 -10.01 24.84 -35.51
N TYR A 722 -8.83 24.33 -35.17
CA TYR A 722 -8.24 23.11 -35.74
C TYR A 722 -7.09 22.59 -34.88
N SER A 723 -6.93 21.27 -34.80
CA SER A 723 -5.73 20.62 -34.29
C SER A 723 -4.56 20.66 -35.28
N PHE A 724 -3.34 20.65 -34.78
CA PHE A 724 -2.12 20.62 -35.59
C PHE A 724 -1.04 19.75 -34.95
N GLN A 725 -0.16 19.22 -35.81
CA GLN A 725 1.05 18.50 -35.42
C GLN A 725 2.24 19.37 -35.84
N ALA A 726 2.88 20.03 -34.89
CA ALA A 726 4.01 20.90 -35.19
C ALA A 726 5.32 20.12 -35.38
N LEU A 727 5.48 19.01 -34.64
CA LEU A 727 6.70 18.22 -34.62
C LEU A 727 6.43 16.70 -34.70
N ASP A 728 6.20 16.07 -33.54
CA ASP A 728 6.16 14.61 -33.43
C ASP A 728 4.73 14.08 -33.31
N ASN A 729 3.88 14.75 -32.52
CA ASN A 729 2.53 14.30 -32.21
C ASN A 729 1.44 15.34 -32.47
N LEU A 730 0.18 14.91 -32.51
CA LEU A 730 -1.00 15.77 -32.50
C LEU A 730 -1.28 16.22 -31.05
N ASP A 731 -0.49 17.19 -30.59
CA ASP A 731 -0.42 17.69 -29.21
C ASP A 731 -0.80 19.19 -29.10
N GLY A 732 -1.33 19.78 -30.17
CA GLY A 732 -1.77 21.17 -30.14
C GLY A 732 -2.98 21.50 -30.99
N PHE A 733 -3.63 22.61 -30.66
CA PHE A 733 -4.76 23.15 -31.44
C PHE A 733 -4.90 24.67 -31.35
N VAL A 734 -5.60 25.24 -32.33
CA VAL A 734 -5.82 26.68 -32.47
C VAL A 734 -7.28 27.02 -32.26
N LEU A 735 -7.57 28.08 -31.50
CA LEU A 735 -8.90 28.70 -31.40
C LEU A 735 -8.89 30.10 -32.04
N ALA A 736 -9.73 30.30 -33.04
CA ALA A 736 -9.97 31.58 -33.69
C ALA A 736 -11.05 32.37 -32.92
N ILE A 737 -10.62 33.21 -31.97
CA ILE A 737 -11.53 33.94 -31.09
C ILE A 737 -12.26 35.06 -31.83
N GLN A 738 -11.68 35.65 -32.87
CA GLN A 738 -12.42 36.63 -33.69
C GLN A 738 -13.59 35.97 -34.43
N TYR A 739 -13.42 34.74 -34.91
CA TYR A 739 -14.51 33.97 -35.51
C TYR A 739 -15.69 33.81 -34.54
N ILE A 740 -15.43 33.44 -33.28
CA ILE A 740 -16.49 33.33 -32.25
C ILE A 740 -17.15 34.69 -32.01
N LYS A 741 -16.36 35.78 -31.93
CA LYS A 741 -16.87 37.14 -31.71
C LYS A 741 -17.79 37.62 -32.83
N ASP A 742 -17.55 37.20 -34.07
CA ASP A 742 -18.38 37.55 -35.24
C ASP A 742 -19.75 36.84 -35.22
N TRP A 743 -19.77 35.57 -34.80
CA TRP A 743 -20.98 34.74 -34.79
C TRP A 743 -21.78 34.78 -33.48
N ARG A 744 -21.18 35.29 -32.39
CA ARG A 744 -21.80 35.37 -31.07
C ARG A 744 -21.76 36.80 -30.54
N ILE A 745 -22.94 37.37 -30.32
CA ILE A 745 -23.09 38.78 -29.91
C ILE A 745 -22.93 38.93 -28.40
N ARG A 746 -23.54 38.04 -27.62
CA ARG A 746 -23.53 38.13 -26.15
C ARG A 746 -22.28 37.47 -25.57
N GLU A 747 -21.73 38.07 -24.53
CA GLU A 747 -20.57 37.54 -23.78
C GLU A 747 -20.80 36.11 -23.30
N SER A 748 -21.94 35.82 -22.66
CA SER A 748 -22.27 34.47 -22.20
C SER A 748 -22.35 33.43 -23.31
N GLN A 749 -22.67 33.84 -24.53
CA GLN A 749 -22.62 32.94 -25.69
C GLN A 749 -21.20 32.74 -26.20
N ARG A 750 -20.34 33.76 -26.10
CA ARG A 750 -18.91 33.67 -26.45
C ARG A 750 -18.19 32.74 -25.48
N GLU A 751 -18.39 32.91 -24.17
CA GLU A 751 -17.83 32.03 -23.13
C GLU A 751 -18.20 30.56 -23.39
N LEU A 752 -19.50 30.27 -23.53
CA LEU A 752 -19.98 28.92 -23.83
C LEU A 752 -19.40 28.37 -25.14
N SER A 753 -19.35 29.20 -26.20
CA SER A 753 -18.83 28.79 -27.50
C SER A 753 -17.33 28.53 -27.47
N THR A 754 -16.58 29.32 -26.70
CA THR A 754 -15.14 29.14 -26.51
C THR A 754 -14.85 27.84 -25.77
N ALA A 755 -15.54 27.55 -24.66
CA ALA A 755 -15.38 26.27 -23.96
C ALA A 755 -15.79 25.07 -24.83
N SER A 756 -16.93 25.18 -25.53
CA SER A 756 -17.45 24.11 -26.39
C SER A 756 -16.48 23.79 -27.53
N LEU A 757 -15.90 24.81 -28.15
CA LEU A 757 -14.92 24.65 -29.22
C LEU A 757 -13.56 24.19 -28.70
N PHE A 758 -13.11 24.67 -27.54
CA PHE A 758 -11.90 24.17 -26.90
C PHE A 758 -11.99 22.65 -26.68
N MET A 759 -13.10 22.22 -26.08
CA MET A 759 -13.36 20.80 -25.85
C MET A 759 -13.48 20.02 -27.16
N HIS A 760 -14.08 20.60 -28.20
CA HIS A 760 -14.14 19.98 -29.54
C HIS A 760 -12.74 19.66 -30.09
N GLU A 761 -11.85 20.65 -30.10
CA GLU A 761 -10.48 20.47 -30.61
C GLU A 761 -9.62 19.57 -29.71
N LEU A 762 -9.83 19.62 -28.39
CA LEU A 762 -9.22 18.69 -27.45
C LEU A 762 -9.66 17.25 -27.74
N GLY A 763 -10.91 17.00 -28.12
CA GLY A 763 -11.39 15.66 -28.46
C GLY A 763 -10.58 15.00 -29.58
N HIS A 764 -10.11 15.77 -30.57
CA HIS A 764 -9.19 15.28 -31.60
C HIS A 764 -7.79 14.96 -31.07
N ASN A 765 -7.31 15.74 -30.09
CA ASN A 765 -6.06 15.47 -29.37
C ASN A 765 -6.18 14.25 -28.43
N LEU A 766 -7.41 13.79 -28.17
CA LEU A 766 -7.74 12.59 -27.41
C LEU A 766 -8.21 11.43 -28.31
N GLY A 767 -7.88 11.47 -29.61
CA GLY A 767 -8.11 10.35 -30.53
C GLY A 767 -9.51 10.25 -31.16
N LEU A 768 -10.40 11.22 -30.95
CA LEU A 768 -11.75 11.19 -31.53
C LEU A 768 -11.79 11.87 -32.90
N PHE A 769 -12.21 11.16 -33.95
CA PHE A 769 -12.28 11.69 -35.32
C PHE A 769 -13.54 11.21 -36.05
N GLU A 770 -13.79 11.76 -37.25
CA GLU A 770 -14.91 11.35 -38.13
C GLU A 770 -15.02 9.85 -38.41
N TYR A 771 -13.90 9.11 -38.31
CA TYR A 771 -13.86 7.67 -38.50
C TYR A 771 -14.17 6.88 -37.22
N THR A 772 -14.06 7.49 -36.04
CA THR A 772 -14.47 6.91 -34.76
C THR A 772 -15.99 6.78 -34.75
N PHE A 773 -16.69 7.89 -34.95
CA PHE A 773 -18.15 7.91 -35.09
C PHE A 773 -18.59 8.87 -36.19
N GLY A 774 -19.52 8.43 -37.04
CA GLY A 774 -19.96 9.22 -38.20
C GLY A 774 -20.75 10.49 -37.89
N GLY A 775 -20.94 10.84 -36.60
CA GLY A 775 -21.51 12.11 -36.15
C GLY A 775 -20.45 13.20 -35.84
N ILE A 776 -19.19 12.80 -35.63
CA ILE A 776 -18.05 13.69 -35.42
C ILE A 776 -17.75 14.43 -36.72
N ASP A 777 -17.56 15.75 -36.65
CA ASP A 777 -17.25 16.63 -37.79
C ASP A 777 -18.20 16.51 -38.99
N ASN A 778 -19.42 16.01 -38.76
CA ASN A 778 -20.30 15.74 -39.87
C ASN A 778 -20.91 17.03 -40.42
N GLU A 779 -20.45 17.45 -41.60
CA GLU A 779 -20.93 18.66 -42.30
C GLU A 779 -22.44 18.75 -42.45
N SER A 780 -23.11 17.59 -42.60
CA SER A 780 -24.57 17.55 -42.74
C SER A 780 -25.31 17.82 -41.42
N CYS A 781 -24.60 18.07 -40.31
CA CYS A 781 -25.11 18.48 -39.02
C CYS A 781 -25.08 20.00 -38.78
N ASN A 782 -24.63 20.82 -39.72
CA ASN A 782 -24.53 22.27 -39.54
C ASN A 782 -25.88 23.00 -39.58
N THR A 783 -26.89 22.46 -40.29
CA THR A 783 -28.16 23.17 -40.50
C THR A 783 -29.40 22.25 -40.54
N PRO A 784 -30.61 22.73 -40.14
CA PRO A 784 -31.82 21.91 -40.08
C PRO A 784 -32.33 21.34 -41.41
N TRP A 785 -31.82 21.79 -42.55
CA TRP A 785 -32.23 21.30 -43.87
C TRP A 785 -31.36 20.15 -44.40
N HIS A 786 -30.29 19.79 -43.70
CA HIS A 786 -29.49 18.60 -44.01
C HIS A 786 -29.91 17.40 -43.16
N ALA A 787 -29.76 16.19 -43.71
CA ALA A 787 -30.21 14.95 -43.06
C ALA A 787 -29.44 14.64 -41.76
N GLY A 788 -28.14 14.97 -41.70
CA GLY A 788 -27.29 14.74 -40.52
C GLY A 788 -27.81 15.45 -39.28
N TRP A 789 -28.29 16.69 -39.42
CA TRP A 789 -28.85 17.48 -38.33
C TRP A 789 -29.91 16.72 -37.52
N TRP A 790 -30.77 15.97 -38.22
CA TRP A 790 -31.81 15.16 -37.60
C TRP A 790 -31.33 13.76 -37.23
N LYS A 791 -30.50 13.14 -38.09
CA LYS A 791 -29.97 11.79 -37.87
C LYS A 791 -29.16 11.70 -36.57
N TYR A 792 -28.32 12.70 -36.31
CA TYR A 792 -27.46 12.79 -35.13
C TYR A 792 -27.98 13.81 -34.12
N ALA A 793 -29.29 14.07 -34.09
CA ALA A 793 -29.90 14.97 -33.13
C ALA A 793 -29.69 14.51 -31.67
N ASN A 794 -29.68 13.20 -31.45
CA ASN A 794 -29.48 12.61 -30.14
C ASN A 794 -28.00 12.56 -29.74
N TYR A 795 -27.07 12.67 -30.70
CA TYR A 795 -25.63 12.70 -30.46
C TYR A 795 -25.23 14.01 -29.79
N LYS A 796 -25.37 14.07 -28.46
CA LYS A 796 -25.12 15.27 -27.65
C LYS A 796 -23.65 15.34 -27.30
N SER A 797 -22.85 15.78 -28.26
CA SER A 797 -21.41 15.95 -28.13
C SER A 797 -20.96 17.25 -28.78
N CYS A 798 -20.00 17.96 -28.18
CA CYS A 798 -19.37 19.11 -28.81
C CYS A 798 -18.66 18.75 -30.13
N LEU A 799 -18.31 17.48 -30.37
CA LEU A 799 -17.73 16.98 -31.63
C LEU A 799 -18.70 16.98 -32.81
N ASN A 800 -20.00 17.10 -32.54
CA ASN A 800 -21.03 17.24 -33.56
C ASN A 800 -21.25 18.72 -33.89
N TYR A 801 -21.15 19.12 -35.16
CA TYR A 801 -21.34 20.53 -35.56
C TYR A 801 -22.68 21.15 -35.21
N ARG A 802 -23.72 20.34 -34.92
CA ARG A 802 -24.96 20.85 -34.36
C ARG A 802 -24.77 21.49 -32.97
N TYR A 803 -23.77 21.04 -32.21
CA TYR A 803 -23.56 21.37 -30.80
C TYR A 803 -22.20 22.02 -30.50
N ALA A 804 -21.24 22.02 -31.44
CA ALA A 804 -19.85 22.50 -31.32
C ALA A 804 -19.62 23.93 -30.79
N PHE A 805 -20.68 24.72 -30.63
CA PHE A 805 -20.62 26.08 -30.06
C PHE A 805 -21.72 26.32 -29.01
N SER A 806 -22.26 25.26 -28.42
CA SER A 806 -23.44 25.34 -27.54
C SER A 806 -23.50 24.28 -26.43
N LEU A 807 -22.57 23.33 -26.41
CA LEU A 807 -22.49 22.24 -25.44
C LEU A 807 -21.04 22.03 -25.02
N VAL A 808 -20.78 22.05 -23.71
CA VAL A 808 -19.47 21.70 -23.13
C VAL A 808 -19.64 20.34 -22.49
N ASP A 809 -19.63 19.31 -23.34
CA ASP A 809 -19.67 17.91 -22.94
C ASP A 809 -19.37 17.04 -24.16
N TYR A 810 -18.85 15.84 -23.91
CA TYR A 810 -18.90 14.76 -24.88
C TYR A 810 -20.14 13.89 -24.63
N SER A 811 -20.47 13.05 -25.61
CA SER A 811 -21.57 12.12 -25.43
C SER A 811 -21.12 10.88 -24.63
N ASP A 812 -21.97 10.42 -23.71
CA ASP A 812 -21.84 9.16 -22.96
C ASP A 812 -22.55 7.98 -23.65
N GLY A 813 -23.13 8.21 -24.84
CA GLY A 813 -23.84 7.20 -25.63
C GLY A 813 -25.12 6.67 -24.98
N SER A 814 -25.61 7.31 -23.92
CA SER A 814 -26.77 6.82 -23.14
C SER A 814 -28.11 7.08 -23.82
N ARG A 815 -28.16 7.91 -24.86
CA ARG A 815 -29.41 8.26 -25.57
C ARG A 815 -29.71 7.25 -26.67
N VAL A 816 -30.91 7.37 -27.23
CA VAL A 816 -31.43 6.46 -28.28
C VAL A 816 -30.65 6.62 -29.61
N THR A 817 -31.16 6.05 -30.70
CA THR A 817 -30.53 5.96 -32.04
C THR A 817 -29.51 7.05 -32.40
N ASN A 818 -28.31 6.60 -32.82
CA ASN A 818 -27.16 7.40 -33.26
C ASN A 818 -26.59 8.35 -32.19
N ASP A 819 -26.67 7.99 -30.91
CA ASP A 819 -25.84 8.54 -29.83
C ASP A 819 -24.64 7.60 -29.64
N TYR A 820 -23.42 8.15 -29.61
CA TYR A 820 -22.19 7.37 -29.49
C TYR A 820 -21.46 7.76 -28.21
N ASP A 821 -20.78 6.82 -27.57
CA ASP A 821 -20.07 7.05 -26.33
C ASP A 821 -18.66 7.57 -26.62
N ASP A 822 -18.51 8.88 -26.65
CA ASP A 822 -17.24 9.57 -26.84
C ASP A 822 -16.38 9.48 -25.58
N TRP A 823 -16.96 9.69 -24.40
CA TRP A 823 -16.26 9.61 -23.12
C TRP A 823 -15.63 8.23 -22.89
N GLY A 824 -16.31 7.16 -23.29
CA GLY A 824 -15.75 5.80 -23.25
C GLY A 824 -14.72 5.49 -24.34
N ASN A 825 -14.47 6.41 -25.29
CA ASN A 825 -13.56 6.22 -26.43
C ASN A 825 -12.46 7.28 -26.55
N ILE A 826 -12.36 8.24 -25.62
CA ILE A 826 -11.17 9.08 -25.54
C ILE A 826 -9.94 8.24 -25.18
N ASP A 827 -8.80 8.60 -25.76
CA ASP A 827 -7.49 8.04 -25.45
C ASP A 827 -6.62 9.17 -24.92
N LEU A 828 -6.44 9.20 -23.59
CA LEU A 828 -5.62 10.21 -22.91
C LEU A 828 -4.15 10.10 -23.34
N THR A 829 -3.67 8.90 -23.69
CA THR A 829 -2.30 8.68 -24.15
C THR A 829 -2.05 9.11 -25.61
N PHE A 830 -3.09 9.54 -26.33
CA PHE A 830 -3.01 9.76 -27.78
C PHE A 830 -1.95 10.79 -28.18
N PHE A 831 -1.79 11.86 -27.38
CA PHE A 831 -0.85 12.95 -27.67
C PHE A 831 0.62 12.54 -27.52
N THR A 832 0.94 11.40 -26.89
CA THR A 832 2.31 10.88 -26.82
C THR A 832 2.60 9.88 -27.95
N ASN A 833 1.57 9.28 -28.55
CA ASN A 833 1.70 8.16 -29.51
C ASN A 833 0.88 8.30 -30.81
N SER A 834 0.57 9.51 -31.24
CA SER A 834 -0.29 9.80 -32.41
C SER A 834 0.28 9.41 -33.80
N ILE A 835 1.41 8.67 -33.86
CA ILE A 835 2.17 8.33 -35.08
C ILE A 835 1.29 7.65 -36.17
N PRO A 836 1.48 7.99 -37.47
CA PRO A 836 0.43 8.00 -38.47
C PRO A 836 0.24 6.66 -39.18
N HIS A 837 -0.33 5.65 -38.51
CA HIS A 837 -0.85 4.48 -39.22
C HIS A 837 -2.31 4.63 -39.69
N ILE A 838 -3.00 5.71 -39.26
CA ILE A 838 -4.43 5.92 -39.55
C ILE A 838 -4.69 7.19 -40.39
N MET A 839 -3.87 8.25 -40.29
CA MET A 839 -4.08 9.47 -41.07
C MET A 839 -3.82 9.31 -42.59
N CYS A 840 -3.05 8.30 -43.00
CA CYS A 840 -2.67 8.11 -44.41
C CYS A 840 -3.80 7.55 -45.29
N ASN A 841 -4.93 7.11 -44.72
CA ASN A 841 -5.98 6.47 -45.53
C ASN A 841 -7.19 7.32 -45.87
N ARG A 842 -7.46 8.49 -45.27
CA ARG A 842 -8.66 9.30 -45.64
C ARG A 842 -8.60 10.82 -45.55
N MET A 843 -7.45 11.49 -45.32
CA MET A 843 -7.35 12.94 -45.56
C MET A 843 -7.18 13.25 -47.07
N HIS A 844 -8.24 13.05 -47.85
CA HIS A 844 -8.25 13.33 -49.29
C HIS A 844 -8.62 14.79 -49.64
N TRP A 845 -8.63 15.73 -48.69
CA TRP A 845 -9.06 17.12 -48.92
C TRP A 845 -8.10 18.24 -48.52
N VAL A 846 -6.83 17.96 -48.18
CA VAL A 846 -5.81 19.03 -47.99
C VAL A 846 -4.44 18.63 -48.55
N TRP A 847 -4.39 18.13 -49.78
CA TRP A 847 -3.12 17.90 -50.50
C TRP A 847 -3.20 18.40 -51.94
N ASN A 848 -3.46 19.69 -52.10
CA ASN A 848 -3.16 20.41 -53.33
C ASN A 848 -2.82 21.87 -52.98
N LEU A 849 -1.53 22.15 -52.74
CA LEU A 849 -0.80 23.31 -53.25
C LEU A 849 0.65 23.33 -52.70
N LEU A 850 1.58 23.00 -53.60
CA LEU A 850 2.93 23.57 -53.75
C LEU A 850 4.08 23.08 -52.84
N HIS A 851 4.90 22.20 -53.44
CA HIS A 851 6.38 22.13 -53.47
C HIS A 851 7.21 22.74 -52.31
N PRO A 852 8.15 21.98 -51.71
CA PRO A 852 9.12 22.52 -50.76
C PRO A 852 10.26 23.26 -51.47
N PRO A 853 10.87 24.31 -50.87
CA PRO A 853 12.16 24.80 -51.33
C PRO A 853 13.26 23.84 -50.88
N ILE A 854 14.13 23.53 -51.85
CA ILE A 854 15.34 22.73 -51.72
C ILE A 854 16.33 23.45 -50.80
N PHE A 855 16.70 22.84 -49.66
CA PHE A 855 17.94 23.17 -48.95
C PHE A 855 19.04 22.17 -49.34
N HIS A 856 20.08 22.69 -49.99
CA HIS A 856 21.33 21.98 -50.23
C HIS A 856 22.17 21.95 -48.94
N GLY A 857 22.29 20.77 -48.32
CA GLY A 857 23.28 20.48 -47.27
C GLY A 857 23.97 19.17 -47.60
N ARG A 858 25.27 19.23 -47.90
CA ARG A 858 26.11 18.09 -48.32
C ARG A 858 26.22 17.04 -47.21
N TYR A 859 25.74 15.83 -47.49
CA TYR A 859 26.12 14.61 -46.77
C TYR A 859 27.55 14.20 -47.16
N ILE A 860 28.42 14.03 -46.15
CA ILE A 860 29.69 13.30 -46.24
C ILE A 860 29.40 11.89 -45.68
N PRO A 861 29.62 10.79 -46.43
CA PRO A 861 29.51 9.45 -45.87
C PRO A 861 30.81 9.04 -45.18
N ALA A 862 30.71 8.64 -43.91
CA ALA A 862 31.77 7.96 -43.20
C ALA A 862 31.91 6.52 -43.72
N GLN A 863 33.14 6.14 -44.09
CA GLN A 863 33.57 4.75 -44.22
C GLN A 863 34.26 4.33 -42.92
N LYS A 864 33.91 3.10 -42.49
CA LYS A 864 34.51 2.25 -41.45
C LYS A 864 34.23 2.58 -39.99
#